data_AF-A0A9W8IHI6-F1
#
_entry.id   AF-A0A9W8IHI6-F1
#
_cell.length_a   1.000
_cell.length_b   1.000
_cell.length_c   1.000
_cell.angle_alpha   90.00
_cell.angle_beta   90.00
_cell.angle_gamma   90.00
#
_symmetry.space_group_name_H-M   'P 1'
#
loop_
_entity.id
_entity.type
_entity.pdbx_description
1 polymer ?
#
loop_
_entity_poly.entity_id
_entity_poly.type
_entity_poly.pdbx_seq_one_letter_code
_entity_poly.pdbx_strand_id
1 'polypeptide(L)'
;MSWKKEEDSDDLGALMNLDHSVVLQEARVFNETPIRPRQSRLLLAKIVFLLYRGDSMSTTEATNLFFSITKLFQCKDMSLRQMVYLTIKELSTISEDVIMVTSSLMKDMQPTSEITYRANAIRALCKIVDPSMLPGIERFLKGAIVEKSPSIASAALVSSLHLFNEAKDVVRRWGNEVSEALNGKSLSQNSSFFGSSSSQGQAVSTSNIVQYHAIGLLYAIRQHDRMAVLKLVQSFSGQNKGSGGWLSGGSSSGSVLRSNAAHMMLIRYAVRVMESDPSLVPLLHTLLEEWIRHRSDMVSLEAARAVCQLKDVTDKQLTPAVNALQLFLSSPKAVVRFAAIRTLNVLARTHPEAVQPCNVDMEGLITDSNRSVATFAITTLLKTGNEASVERLMKQMQGFMAEISDEFKIIVAEAVRSLCSKFPGKHGLFLGFLSGVLRDEGGYEFKRAAIEAIVDLAKHVGECREVALGHLCEFIEDCEFTKLSVRVLHFLGEEGPGTARPTVYIRHIYNRVVLENAVVRAAAVSALAKFGAAPKADAALQRSVRVLLTRCLDDRDDEVRDRAAWGLRMAGGAEQTRSRYVRDDSTFSLAVLERRLVEYCADPQAAKKARFDFAAVPRISRAQEEETRHRVRLDAMDQVLTGSALSSSAAAKDDVPQSADARADGADRLVQYAKQLAAIPALAAFGEQPLVSSQRAVELTESETEYVVRCVKHVYERHVVFQFDVTNTIAEQVLEQVEVAMESDDIDGVLQPVVAVAIPVLRYDAPGTAYVGFERLAEDVPAASFACTLKFIVKECDPATGEPEDGDDGFEDDYSLETAELGPGDFMQATYIPDSEALWESLEDGESIETFALSSFSSIEECITKVCDLLNMCPLDGALTPRSKAAHKAAFTGKWMGRAKTVARTRMTYQKGAGVTMELAVRSEDPAVSELVVSAIA
;
A
#
# COMPACT_ATOMS: atom_id res chain seq x y z
N MET A 1 -43.97 -42.47 2.98
CA MET A 1 -44.26 -41.95 4.33
C MET A 1 -44.17 -40.44 4.27
N SER A 2 -45.33 -39.79 4.25
CA SER A 2 -45.50 -38.33 4.19
C SER A 2 -45.12 -37.74 5.54
N TRP A 3 -44.22 -36.75 5.54
CA TRP A 3 -43.89 -35.95 6.72
C TRP A 3 -44.75 -34.68 6.67
N LYS A 4 -45.79 -34.64 7.52
CA LYS A 4 -46.68 -33.48 7.71
C LYS A 4 -45.95 -32.39 8.48
N LYS A 5 -46.10 -31.14 8.04
CA LYS A 5 -45.25 -29.97 8.37
C LYS A 5 -46.04 -28.88 9.13
N GLU A 6 -46.94 -29.26 10.04
CA GLU A 6 -47.89 -28.33 10.68
C GLU A 6 -47.84 -28.26 12.22
N GLU A 7 -46.98 -29.01 12.92
CA GLU A 7 -46.88 -28.95 14.40
C GLU A 7 -45.67 -28.14 14.92
N ASP A 8 -44.68 -27.79 14.08
CA ASP A 8 -43.39 -27.23 14.57
C ASP A 8 -43.41 -25.72 14.92
N SER A 9 -44.48 -24.97 14.63
CA SER A 9 -44.51 -23.52 14.92
C SER A 9 -44.78 -23.19 16.40
N ASP A 10 -45.49 -24.05 17.12
CA ASP A 10 -45.78 -23.87 18.56
C ASP A 10 -44.60 -24.28 19.44
N ASP A 11 -43.82 -25.28 19.00
CA ASP A 11 -42.65 -25.79 19.72
C ASP A 11 -41.49 -24.78 19.78
N LEU A 12 -41.31 -23.95 18.74
CA LEU A 12 -40.28 -22.90 18.71
C LEU A 12 -40.59 -21.75 19.70
N GLY A 13 -41.88 -21.41 19.84
CA GLY A 13 -42.36 -20.44 20.82
C GLY A 13 -42.24 -20.96 22.26
N ALA A 14 -42.48 -22.26 22.48
CA ALA A 14 -42.24 -22.91 23.77
C ALA A 14 -40.76 -22.98 24.16
N LEU A 15 -39.85 -23.13 23.18
CA LEU A 15 -38.40 -23.08 23.41
C LEU A 15 -37.91 -21.67 23.78
N MET A 16 -38.48 -20.61 23.20
CA MET A 16 -38.12 -19.22 23.55
C MET A 16 -38.56 -18.78 24.95
N ASN A 17 -39.62 -19.39 25.48
CA ASN A 17 -40.17 -19.13 26.82
C ASN A 17 -39.62 -20.07 27.91
N LEU A 18 -38.53 -20.80 27.64
CA LEU A 18 -37.89 -21.66 28.64
C LEU A 18 -37.27 -20.83 29.77
N ASP A 19 -37.68 -21.14 31.00
CA ASP A 19 -37.09 -20.58 32.22
C ASP A 19 -35.88 -21.43 32.65
N HIS A 20 -34.74 -20.77 32.83
CA HIS A 20 -33.47 -21.35 33.29
C HIS A 20 -33.65 -22.19 34.57
N SER A 21 -34.44 -21.69 35.54
CA SER A 21 -34.65 -22.35 36.83
C SER A 21 -35.45 -23.66 36.70
N VAL A 22 -36.44 -23.68 35.81
CA VAL A 22 -37.31 -24.84 35.56
C VAL A 22 -36.52 -25.95 34.87
N VAL A 23 -35.70 -25.61 33.88
CA VAL A 23 -34.89 -26.60 33.15
C VAL A 23 -33.83 -27.24 34.08
N LEU A 24 -33.22 -26.47 34.98
CA LEU A 24 -32.31 -26.99 36.00
C LEU A 24 -33.01 -27.92 37.01
N GLN A 25 -34.25 -27.61 37.37
CA GLN A 25 -35.05 -28.49 38.24
C GLN A 25 -35.43 -29.80 37.52
N GLU A 26 -35.81 -29.72 36.25
CA GLU A 26 -36.09 -30.89 35.39
C GLU A 26 -34.84 -31.76 35.18
N ALA A 27 -33.63 -31.19 35.22
CA ALA A 27 -32.36 -31.92 35.07
C ALA A 27 -32.12 -32.97 36.19
N ARG A 28 -32.90 -32.95 37.29
CA ARG A 28 -32.86 -34.00 38.32
C ARG A 28 -33.26 -35.37 37.79
N VAL A 29 -33.99 -35.43 36.68
CA VAL A 29 -34.37 -36.68 35.98
C VAL A 29 -33.13 -37.50 35.58
N PHE A 30 -31.97 -36.88 35.40
CA PHE A 30 -30.72 -37.60 35.08
C PHE A 30 -30.24 -38.52 36.21
N ASN A 31 -30.71 -38.31 37.45
CA ASN A 31 -30.37 -39.13 38.62
C ASN A 31 -31.36 -40.28 38.87
N GLU A 32 -32.46 -40.37 38.12
CA GLU A 32 -33.45 -41.44 38.28
C GLU A 32 -32.96 -42.76 37.64
N THR A 33 -33.15 -43.86 38.36
CA THR A 33 -32.96 -45.23 37.85
C THR A 33 -34.33 -45.92 37.74
N PRO A 34 -34.79 -46.38 36.55
CA PRO A 34 -34.08 -46.45 35.26
C PRO A 34 -34.11 -45.14 34.45
N ILE A 35 -33.01 -44.85 33.74
CA ILE A 35 -32.85 -43.65 32.89
C ILE A 35 -33.78 -43.73 31.67
N ARG A 36 -34.56 -42.67 31.43
CA ARG A 36 -35.43 -42.53 30.25
C ARG A 36 -34.70 -41.78 29.12
N PRO A 37 -34.32 -42.44 28.01
CA PRO A 37 -33.44 -41.83 27.00
C PRO A 37 -34.10 -40.69 26.21
N ARG A 38 -35.37 -40.84 25.81
CA ARG A 38 -36.08 -39.83 25.01
C ARG A 38 -36.30 -38.52 25.79
N GLN A 39 -36.67 -38.62 27.07
CA GLN A 39 -36.88 -37.48 27.95
C GLN A 39 -35.55 -36.78 28.28
N SER A 40 -34.52 -37.56 28.62
CA SER A 40 -33.18 -37.02 28.90
C SER A 40 -32.59 -36.29 27.68
N ARG A 41 -32.81 -36.80 26.47
CA ARG A 41 -32.36 -36.14 25.22
C ARG A 41 -33.03 -34.78 25.01
N LEU A 42 -34.33 -34.67 25.27
CA LEU A 42 -35.06 -33.40 25.16
C LEU A 42 -34.55 -32.38 26.19
N LEU A 43 -34.30 -32.82 27.43
CA LEU A 43 -33.74 -31.97 28.48
C LEU A 43 -32.33 -31.49 28.15
N LEU A 44 -31.46 -32.37 27.64
CA LEU A 44 -30.12 -31.97 27.16
C LEU A 44 -30.21 -30.95 26.02
N ALA A 45 -31.18 -31.08 25.12
CA ALA A 45 -31.39 -30.11 24.05
C ALA A 45 -31.85 -28.75 24.59
N LYS A 46 -32.74 -28.71 25.59
CA LYS A 46 -33.14 -27.47 26.28
C LYS A 46 -31.95 -26.79 26.97
N ILE A 47 -31.10 -27.56 27.65
CA ILE A 47 -29.89 -27.04 28.33
C ILE A 47 -28.93 -26.42 27.32
N VAL A 48 -28.65 -27.12 26.21
CA VAL A 48 -27.76 -26.61 25.15
C VAL A 48 -28.36 -25.36 24.48
N PHE A 49 -29.68 -25.30 24.32
CA PHE A 49 -30.37 -24.11 23.80
C PHE A 49 -30.21 -22.89 24.73
N LEU A 50 -30.34 -23.06 26.06
CA LEU A 50 -30.10 -21.99 27.03
C LEU A 50 -28.65 -21.47 26.96
N LEU A 51 -27.68 -22.38 26.81
CA LEU A 51 -26.27 -21.99 26.66
C LEU A 51 -26.02 -21.19 25.38
N TYR A 52 -26.61 -21.58 24.24
CA TYR A 52 -26.46 -20.82 22.98
C TYR A 52 -27.28 -19.51 22.94
N ARG A 53 -28.34 -19.40 23.74
CA ARG A 53 -29.06 -18.13 23.97
C ARG A 53 -28.19 -17.09 24.69
N GLY A 54 -27.16 -17.54 25.41
CA GLY A 54 -26.25 -16.69 26.19
C GLY A 54 -26.62 -16.56 27.66
N ASP A 55 -27.48 -17.43 28.20
CA ASP A 55 -27.81 -17.44 29.63
C ASP A 55 -26.59 -17.93 30.45
N SER A 56 -26.13 -17.12 31.41
CA SER A 56 -24.96 -17.45 32.24
C SER A 56 -25.32 -18.43 33.36
N MET A 57 -24.74 -19.63 33.34
CA MET A 57 -24.81 -20.59 34.44
C MET A 57 -23.71 -20.32 35.46
N SER A 58 -24.00 -20.42 36.77
CA SER A 58 -22.94 -20.35 37.78
C SER A 58 -22.04 -21.60 37.71
N THR A 59 -20.78 -21.48 38.14
CA THR A 59 -19.82 -22.60 38.14
C THR A 59 -20.34 -23.77 38.97
N THR A 60 -20.96 -23.51 40.12
CA THR A 60 -21.53 -24.55 41.00
C THR A 60 -22.71 -25.29 40.38
N GLU A 61 -23.60 -24.58 39.67
CA GLU A 61 -24.74 -25.19 38.96
C GLU A 61 -24.26 -26.01 37.77
N ALA A 62 -23.30 -25.48 37.02
CA ALA A 62 -22.67 -26.16 35.89
C ALA A 62 -21.99 -27.46 36.34
N THR A 63 -21.20 -27.45 37.42
CA THR A 63 -20.54 -28.64 37.97
C THR A 63 -21.54 -29.71 38.45
N ASN A 64 -22.61 -29.32 39.15
CA ASN A 64 -23.65 -30.25 39.60
C ASN A 64 -24.41 -30.90 38.43
N LEU A 65 -24.72 -30.10 37.42
CA LEU A 65 -25.38 -30.56 36.20
C LEU A 65 -24.43 -31.45 35.38
N PHE A 66 -23.15 -31.09 35.29
CA PHE A 66 -22.10 -31.88 34.67
C PHE A 66 -22.03 -33.28 35.29
N PHE A 67 -21.95 -33.40 36.63
CA PHE A 67 -21.98 -34.69 37.32
C PHE A 67 -23.25 -35.49 37.07
N SER A 68 -24.41 -34.83 37.03
CA SER A 68 -25.69 -35.51 36.73
C SER A 68 -25.70 -36.06 35.31
N ILE A 69 -25.14 -35.34 34.32
CA ILE A 69 -25.01 -35.78 32.94
C ILE A 69 -24.03 -36.96 32.81
N THR A 70 -22.95 -37.01 33.60
CA THR A 70 -22.00 -38.14 33.51
C THR A 70 -22.64 -39.51 33.76
N LYS A 71 -23.72 -39.58 34.55
CA LYS A 71 -24.46 -40.82 34.80
C LYS A 71 -25.15 -41.37 33.56
N LEU A 72 -25.46 -40.49 32.60
CA LEU A 72 -26.10 -40.86 31.33
C LEU A 72 -25.18 -41.73 30.44
N PHE A 73 -23.86 -41.74 30.67
CA PHE A 73 -22.93 -42.67 30.00
C PHE A 73 -23.25 -44.14 30.28
N GLN A 74 -24.00 -44.47 31.33
CA GLN A 74 -24.41 -45.86 31.59
C GLN A 74 -25.40 -46.39 30.54
N CYS A 75 -26.13 -45.50 29.85
CA CYS A 75 -27.06 -45.87 28.80
C CYS A 75 -26.31 -46.18 27.48
N LYS A 76 -26.75 -47.22 26.77
CA LYS A 76 -26.20 -47.63 25.46
C LYS A 76 -26.93 -47.00 24.27
N ASP A 77 -27.83 -46.04 24.50
CA ASP A 77 -28.55 -45.36 23.43
C ASP A 77 -27.66 -44.36 22.67
N MET A 78 -27.55 -44.55 21.35
CA MET A 78 -26.61 -43.81 20.51
C MET A 78 -26.97 -42.33 20.38
N SER A 79 -28.26 -42.02 20.28
CA SER A 79 -28.72 -40.63 20.17
C SER A 79 -28.56 -39.86 21.49
N LEU A 80 -28.80 -40.52 22.63
CA LEU A 80 -28.57 -39.91 23.94
C LEU A 80 -27.07 -39.62 24.15
N ARG A 81 -26.20 -40.57 23.83
CA ARG A 81 -24.74 -40.40 23.96
C ARG A 81 -24.20 -39.24 23.11
N GLN A 82 -24.71 -39.05 21.89
CA GLN A 82 -24.34 -37.90 21.05
C GLN A 82 -24.66 -36.56 21.73
N MET A 83 -25.85 -36.44 22.32
CA MET A 83 -26.21 -35.23 23.08
C MET A 83 -25.35 -35.07 24.33
N VAL A 84 -25.04 -36.16 25.04
CA VAL A 84 -24.14 -36.13 26.20
C VAL A 84 -22.76 -35.59 25.82
N TYR A 85 -22.15 -36.05 24.72
CA TYR A 85 -20.86 -35.52 24.26
C TYR A 85 -20.91 -34.02 23.96
N LEU A 86 -21.99 -33.54 23.32
CA LEU A 86 -22.17 -32.13 22.99
C LEU A 86 -22.34 -31.28 24.26
N THR A 87 -23.22 -31.68 25.17
CA THR A 87 -23.48 -30.91 26.40
C THR A 87 -22.26 -30.88 27.32
N ILE A 88 -21.53 -31.99 27.46
CA ILE A 88 -20.28 -32.03 28.25
C ILE A 88 -19.22 -31.11 27.63
N LYS A 89 -19.10 -31.10 26.30
CA LYS A 89 -18.14 -30.25 25.58
C LYS A 89 -18.37 -28.75 25.82
N GLU A 90 -19.61 -28.32 25.96
CA GLU A 90 -19.94 -26.91 26.24
C GLU A 90 -19.88 -26.59 27.74
N LEU A 91 -20.25 -27.52 28.62
CA LEU A 91 -20.17 -27.31 30.07
C LEU A 91 -18.74 -27.39 30.63
N SER A 92 -17.83 -28.06 29.93
CA SER A 92 -16.45 -28.24 30.39
C SER A 92 -15.65 -26.94 30.52
N THR A 93 -16.08 -25.86 29.87
CA THR A 93 -15.44 -24.54 30.00
C THR A 93 -15.90 -23.75 31.22
N ILE A 94 -16.98 -24.20 31.88
CA ILE A 94 -17.63 -23.50 33.01
C ILE A 94 -17.54 -24.33 34.31
N SER A 95 -17.48 -25.66 34.18
CA SER A 95 -17.51 -26.60 35.31
C SER A 95 -16.11 -26.89 35.87
N GLU A 96 -16.04 -27.17 37.16
CA GLU A 96 -14.84 -27.66 37.86
C GLU A 96 -14.84 -29.21 37.89
N ASP A 97 -13.70 -29.84 38.20
CA ASP A 97 -13.55 -31.32 38.31
C ASP A 97 -13.95 -32.14 37.07
N VAL A 98 -13.74 -31.55 35.88
CA VAL A 98 -14.07 -32.14 34.57
C VAL A 98 -13.33 -33.48 34.32
N ILE A 99 -12.23 -33.72 35.05
CA ILE A 99 -11.40 -34.93 34.97
C ILE A 99 -12.21 -36.22 35.22
N MET A 100 -13.30 -36.19 36.00
CA MET A 100 -14.10 -37.39 36.29
C MET A 100 -14.68 -38.08 35.04
N VAL A 101 -14.92 -37.33 33.96
CA VAL A 101 -15.48 -37.87 32.69
C VAL A 101 -14.42 -38.59 31.84
N THR A 102 -13.14 -38.34 32.09
CA THR A 102 -12.04 -38.90 31.28
C THR A 102 -12.05 -40.42 31.25
N SER A 103 -12.37 -41.09 32.36
CA SER A 103 -12.46 -42.56 32.44
C SER A 103 -13.57 -43.15 31.55
N SER A 104 -14.73 -42.51 31.53
CA SER A 104 -15.87 -42.88 30.68
C SER A 104 -15.54 -42.66 29.20
N LEU A 105 -14.92 -41.53 28.87
CA LEU A 105 -14.48 -41.23 27.50
C LEU A 105 -13.36 -42.16 27.02
N MET A 106 -12.41 -42.52 27.90
CA MET A 106 -11.34 -43.48 27.59
C MET A 106 -11.90 -44.88 27.33
N LYS A 107 -12.97 -45.28 28.04
CA LYS A 107 -13.67 -46.55 27.78
C LYS A 107 -14.33 -46.55 26.41
N ASP A 108 -14.94 -45.44 26.02
CA ASP A 108 -15.59 -45.25 24.71
C ASP A 108 -14.60 -45.05 23.56
N MET A 109 -13.32 -44.83 23.86
CA MET A 109 -12.24 -44.71 22.87
C MET A 109 -11.61 -46.08 22.53
N GLN A 110 -11.90 -47.13 23.30
CA GLN A 110 -11.35 -48.46 23.06
C GLN A 110 -11.80 -49.02 21.70
N PRO A 111 -10.97 -49.84 21.03
CA PRO A 111 -11.28 -50.40 19.70
C PRO A 111 -12.47 -51.36 19.69
N THR A 112 -12.94 -51.81 20.86
CA THR A 112 -14.14 -52.65 21.06
C THR A 112 -15.45 -51.87 21.04
N SER A 113 -15.40 -50.54 21.08
CA SER A 113 -16.57 -49.65 21.06
C SER A 113 -17.09 -49.40 19.64
N GLU A 114 -18.35 -48.95 19.52
CA GLU A 114 -18.91 -48.57 18.22
C GLU A 114 -18.16 -47.38 17.60
N ILE A 115 -18.00 -47.40 16.28
CA ILE A 115 -17.24 -46.40 15.50
C ILE A 115 -17.72 -44.97 15.80
N THR A 116 -19.03 -44.79 15.99
CA THR A 116 -19.67 -43.49 16.27
C THR A 116 -19.36 -42.98 17.67
N TYR A 117 -19.24 -43.86 18.67
CA TYR A 117 -18.83 -43.46 20.02
C TYR A 117 -17.37 -43.04 20.03
N ARG A 118 -16.50 -43.80 19.37
CA ARG A 118 -15.07 -43.55 19.36
C ARG A 118 -14.71 -42.19 18.75
N ALA A 119 -15.27 -41.85 17.58
CA ALA A 119 -14.98 -40.56 16.94
C ALA A 119 -15.46 -39.35 17.77
N ASN A 120 -16.63 -39.47 18.42
CA ASN A 120 -17.18 -38.39 19.26
C ASN A 120 -16.48 -38.29 20.61
N ALA A 121 -16.12 -39.43 21.22
CA ALA A 121 -15.36 -39.50 22.45
C ALA A 121 -13.97 -38.87 22.27
N ILE A 122 -13.27 -39.14 21.16
CA ILE A 122 -11.98 -38.50 20.86
C ILE A 122 -12.13 -36.97 20.80
N ARG A 123 -13.13 -36.45 20.08
CA ARG A 123 -13.35 -34.99 19.97
C ARG A 123 -13.71 -34.34 21.31
N ALA A 124 -14.54 -35.00 22.12
CA ALA A 124 -14.92 -34.51 23.43
C ALA A 124 -13.74 -34.53 24.40
N LEU A 125 -12.99 -35.65 24.43
CA LEU A 125 -11.85 -35.85 25.31
C LEU A 125 -10.75 -34.83 25.01
N CYS A 126 -10.37 -34.62 23.74
CA CYS A 126 -9.32 -33.66 23.40
C CYS A 126 -9.67 -32.18 23.63
N LYS A 127 -10.92 -31.83 23.92
CA LYS A 127 -11.29 -30.48 24.41
C LYS A 127 -11.23 -30.37 25.94
N ILE A 128 -11.36 -31.50 26.64
CA ILE A 128 -11.47 -31.58 28.11
C ILE A 128 -10.11 -31.86 28.76
N VAL A 129 -9.18 -32.47 28.03
CA VAL A 129 -7.91 -32.96 28.56
C VAL A 129 -6.93 -31.81 28.80
N ASP A 130 -6.38 -31.76 30.00
CA ASP A 130 -5.23 -30.91 30.34
C ASP A 130 -3.93 -31.49 29.77
N PRO A 131 -2.93 -30.65 29.45
CA PRO A 131 -1.65 -31.09 28.88
C PRO A 131 -0.90 -32.16 29.71
N SER A 132 -1.08 -32.15 31.03
CA SER A 132 -0.45 -33.13 31.95
C SER A 132 -1.00 -34.55 31.80
N MET A 133 -2.23 -34.71 31.31
CA MET A 133 -2.92 -36.01 31.18
C MET A 133 -2.72 -36.66 29.80
N LEU A 134 -2.11 -35.93 28.86
CA LEU A 134 -1.87 -36.41 27.49
C LEU A 134 -1.03 -37.69 27.38
N PRO A 135 0.04 -37.91 28.17
CA PRO A 135 0.82 -39.14 28.10
C PRO A 135 -0.02 -40.42 28.35
N GLY A 136 -1.07 -40.33 29.18
CA GLY A 136 -1.97 -41.45 29.46
C GLY A 136 -2.92 -41.79 28.30
N ILE A 137 -3.16 -40.84 27.41
CA ILE A 137 -4.12 -40.94 26.30
C ILE A 137 -3.40 -41.15 24.95
N GLU A 138 -2.10 -40.83 24.88
CA GLU A 138 -1.26 -40.88 23.69
C GLU A 138 -1.38 -42.19 22.89
N ARG A 139 -1.32 -43.35 23.55
CA ARG A 139 -1.40 -44.67 22.90
C ARG A 139 -2.70 -44.84 22.11
N PHE A 140 -3.82 -44.35 22.66
CA PHE A 140 -5.12 -44.47 22.02
C PHE A 140 -5.26 -43.51 20.84
N LEU A 141 -4.70 -42.29 20.94
CA LEU A 141 -4.69 -41.32 19.84
C LEU A 141 -3.83 -41.79 18.67
N LYS A 142 -2.62 -42.31 18.94
CA LYS A 142 -1.77 -42.94 17.90
C LYS A 142 -2.49 -44.07 17.17
N GLY A 143 -3.15 -44.95 17.93
CA GLY A 143 -3.95 -46.04 17.35
C GLY A 143 -5.18 -45.56 16.57
N ALA A 144 -5.75 -44.41 16.91
CA ALA A 144 -6.87 -43.81 16.18
C ALA A 144 -6.44 -43.08 14.90
N ILE A 145 -5.23 -42.50 14.86
CA ILE A 145 -4.67 -41.83 13.67
C ILE A 145 -4.48 -42.82 12.51
N VAL A 146 -3.97 -44.02 12.80
CA VAL A 146 -3.67 -45.07 11.79
C VAL A 146 -4.89 -45.93 11.45
N GLU A 147 -6.06 -45.62 12.03
CA GLU A 147 -7.24 -46.44 11.86
C GLU A 147 -7.82 -46.39 10.43
N LYS A 148 -8.33 -47.54 9.96
CA LYS A 148 -8.93 -47.66 8.61
C LYS A 148 -10.21 -46.85 8.43
N SER A 149 -10.90 -46.49 9.53
CA SER A 149 -12.14 -45.72 9.49
C SER A 149 -11.85 -44.22 9.30
N PRO A 150 -12.28 -43.60 8.18
CA PRO A 150 -11.98 -42.20 7.91
C PRO A 150 -12.51 -41.23 8.97
N SER A 151 -13.65 -41.56 9.60
CA SER A 151 -14.28 -40.71 10.62
C SER A 151 -13.46 -40.65 11.91
N ILE A 152 -12.82 -41.76 12.30
CA ILE A 152 -12.00 -41.83 13.51
C ILE A 152 -10.62 -41.23 13.24
N ALA A 153 -9.99 -41.57 12.12
CA ALA A 153 -8.72 -40.99 11.72
C ALA A 153 -8.81 -39.46 11.56
N SER A 154 -9.85 -38.94 10.90
CA SER A 154 -10.11 -37.49 10.80
C SER A 154 -10.35 -36.85 12.16
N ALA A 155 -11.18 -37.47 13.03
CA ALA A 155 -11.41 -36.96 14.38
C ALA A 155 -10.12 -36.90 15.20
N ALA A 156 -9.29 -37.94 15.14
CA ALA A 156 -8.01 -38.01 15.82
C ALA A 156 -7.03 -36.96 15.28
N LEU A 157 -6.85 -36.86 13.95
CA LEU A 157 -5.94 -35.90 13.34
C LEU A 157 -6.29 -34.43 13.65
N VAL A 158 -7.58 -34.08 13.58
CA VAL A 158 -8.03 -32.70 13.93
C VAL A 158 -7.88 -32.46 15.43
N SER A 159 -8.19 -33.45 16.27
CA SER A 159 -8.02 -33.32 17.72
C SER A 159 -6.55 -33.18 18.10
N SER A 160 -5.66 -33.91 17.43
CA SER A 160 -4.20 -33.76 17.56
C SER A 160 -3.72 -32.37 17.14
N LEU A 161 -4.34 -31.76 16.14
CA LEU A 161 -4.03 -30.39 15.73
C LEU A 161 -4.46 -29.36 16.77
N HIS A 162 -5.61 -29.53 17.43
CA HIS A 162 -6.01 -28.67 18.56
C HIS A 162 -5.04 -28.80 19.74
N LEU A 163 -4.67 -30.04 20.09
CA LEU A 163 -3.71 -30.34 21.14
C LEU A 163 -2.29 -29.83 20.82
N PHE A 164 -1.94 -29.68 19.54
CA PHE A 164 -0.63 -29.17 19.14
C PHE A 164 -0.35 -27.76 19.68
N ASN A 165 -1.37 -26.92 19.87
CA ASN A 165 -1.19 -25.59 20.43
C ASN A 165 -0.77 -25.62 21.91
N GLU A 166 -1.24 -26.62 22.66
CA GLU A 166 -1.03 -26.74 24.11
C GLU A 166 0.13 -27.68 24.47
N ALA A 167 0.39 -28.72 23.68
CA ALA A 167 1.37 -29.77 23.98
C ALA A 167 2.23 -30.17 22.75
N LYS A 168 2.99 -29.22 22.24
CA LYS A 168 3.82 -29.36 21.02
C LYS A 168 4.76 -30.58 21.04
N ASP A 169 5.46 -30.82 22.16
CA ASP A 169 6.51 -31.84 22.23
C ASP A 169 5.99 -33.28 22.18
N VAL A 170 4.76 -33.51 22.64
CA VAL A 170 4.12 -34.83 22.60
C VAL A 170 3.64 -35.10 21.17
N VAL A 171 2.93 -34.15 20.57
CA VAL A 171 2.34 -34.30 19.22
C VAL A 171 3.42 -34.38 18.13
N ARG A 172 4.57 -33.71 18.27
CA ARG A 172 5.70 -33.82 17.33
C ARG A 172 6.17 -35.27 17.15
N ARG A 173 6.07 -36.11 18.19
CA ARG A 173 6.48 -37.53 18.14
C ARG A 173 5.55 -38.39 17.28
N TRP A 174 4.39 -37.88 16.89
CA TRP A 174 3.36 -38.62 16.13
C TRP A 174 3.57 -38.51 14.62
N GLY A 175 4.66 -37.87 14.17
CA GLY A 175 4.91 -37.60 12.75
C GLY A 175 4.95 -38.86 11.86
N ASN A 176 5.35 -40.01 12.41
CA ASN A 176 5.38 -41.28 11.66
C ASN A 176 3.98 -41.84 11.43
N GLU A 177 3.14 -41.86 12.47
CA GLU A 177 1.75 -42.30 12.41
C GLU A 177 0.91 -41.40 11.51
N VAL A 178 1.14 -40.08 11.54
CA VAL A 178 0.50 -39.10 10.65
C VAL A 178 0.94 -39.33 9.19
N SER A 179 2.21 -39.66 8.96
CA SER A 179 2.72 -40.00 7.63
C SER A 179 2.13 -41.32 7.11
N GLU A 180 1.88 -42.30 7.98
CA GLU A 180 1.19 -43.55 7.64
C GLU A 180 -0.27 -43.31 7.27
N ALA A 181 -0.98 -42.44 8.01
CA ALA A 181 -2.35 -42.06 7.71
C ALA A 181 -2.50 -41.37 6.34
N LEU A 182 -1.46 -40.66 5.89
CA LEU A 182 -1.41 -40.00 4.59
C LEU A 182 -1.28 -40.99 3.43
N ASN A 183 -0.53 -42.07 3.64
CA ASN A 183 -0.34 -43.18 2.70
C ASN A 183 -1.49 -44.21 2.72
N GLY A 184 -2.59 -43.88 3.40
CA GLY A 184 -3.71 -44.77 3.68
C GLY A 184 -4.02 -45.70 2.51
N LYS A 185 -3.91 -47.02 2.76
CA LYS A 185 -4.30 -48.08 1.83
C LYS A 185 -5.80 -47.95 1.56
N SER A 186 -6.16 -47.13 0.58
CA SER A 186 -7.49 -47.13 -0.01
C SER A 186 -7.80 -48.58 -0.37
N LEU A 187 -8.96 -49.06 0.06
CA LEU A 187 -9.52 -50.37 -0.27
C LEU A 187 -9.18 -50.68 -1.74
N SER A 188 -8.24 -51.60 -1.95
CA SER A 188 -8.09 -52.25 -3.24
C SER A 188 -9.44 -52.89 -3.50
N GLN A 189 -10.14 -52.40 -4.53
CA GLN A 189 -11.19 -53.16 -5.19
C GLN A 189 -10.51 -54.44 -5.71
N ASN A 190 -10.49 -55.49 -4.88
CA ASN A 190 -10.36 -56.83 -5.38
C ASN A 190 -11.72 -57.16 -5.99
N SER A 191 -11.80 -57.03 -7.30
CA SER A 191 -12.91 -57.51 -8.12
C SER A 191 -13.05 -59.02 -7.97
N SER A 192 -13.80 -59.47 -6.95
CA SER A 192 -14.27 -60.84 -6.84
C SER A 192 -15.70 -60.91 -7.37
N PHE A 193 -15.77 -61.38 -8.61
CA PHE A 193 -16.94 -61.54 -9.45
C PHE A 193 -17.69 -62.83 -9.06
N PHE A 194 -18.41 -62.86 -7.92
CA PHE A 194 -19.54 -63.79 -7.62
C PHE A 194 -20.01 -63.63 -6.15
N GLY A 195 -21.32 -63.53 -5.90
CA GLY A 195 -21.89 -63.79 -4.56
C GLY A 195 -23.05 -62.88 -4.12
N SER A 196 -24.26 -63.42 -4.19
CA SER A 196 -25.52 -62.87 -3.65
C SER A 196 -25.50 -62.68 -2.12
N SER A 197 -25.98 -61.54 -1.61
CA SER A 197 -27.13 -61.43 -0.69
C SER A 197 -27.17 -60.10 0.06
N SER A 198 -28.40 -59.66 0.30
CA SER A 198 -28.84 -58.44 0.98
C SER A 198 -28.17 -58.15 2.32
N SER A 199 -27.46 -57.02 2.42
CA SER A 199 -27.35 -56.25 3.66
C SER A 199 -27.37 -54.75 3.35
N GLN A 200 -28.28 -54.06 4.02
CA GLN A 200 -28.51 -52.62 3.92
C GLN A 200 -27.33 -51.87 4.57
N GLY A 201 -26.23 -51.69 3.84
CA GLY A 201 -25.02 -51.01 4.30
C GLY A 201 -25.06 -49.51 4.03
N GLN A 202 -24.86 -48.71 5.09
CA GLN A 202 -24.63 -47.27 5.03
C GLN A 202 -23.63 -46.89 3.93
N ALA A 203 -23.96 -45.87 3.13
CA ALA A 203 -23.06 -45.25 2.18
C ALA A 203 -21.89 -44.58 2.93
N VAL A 204 -20.72 -45.24 2.96
CA VAL A 204 -19.48 -44.64 3.46
C VAL A 204 -18.99 -43.64 2.41
N SER A 205 -19.10 -42.34 2.70
CA SER A 205 -18.55 -41.29 1.84
C SER A 205 -17.04 -41.48 1.67
N THR A 206 -16.60 -41.67 0.44
CA THR A 206 -15.19 -41.84 0.01
C THR A 206 -14.42 -40.52 0.03
N SER A 207 -14.65 -39.67 1.02
CA SER A 207 -13.92 -38.42 1.16
C SER A 207 -12.52 -38.73 1.67
N ASN A 208 -11.51 -38.61 0.81
CA ASN A 208 -10.08 -38.69 1.18
C ASN A 208 -9.65 -37.51 2.09
N ILE A 209 -10.55 -36.95 2.90
CA ILE A 209 -10.36 -35.82 3.80
C ILE A 209 -9.31 -36.12 4.88
N VAL A 210 -9.09 -37.40 5.20
CA VAL A 210 -8.00 -37.84 6.07
C VAL A 210 -6.65 -37.36 5.54
N GLN A 211 -6.42 -37.40 4.22
CA GLN A 211 -5.18 -36.88 3.61
C GLN A 211 -5.02 -35.38 3.85
N TYR A 212 -6.12 -34.61 3.77
CA TYR A 212 -6.10 -33.16 4.03
C TYR A 212 -5.74 -32.87 5.49
N HIS A 213 -6.38 -33.53 6.45
CA HIS A 213 -6.07 -33.35 7.87
C HIS A 213 -4.66 -33.83 8.23
N ALA A 214 -4.20 -34.93 7.62
CA ALA A 214 -2.86 -35.46 7.84
C ALA A 214 -1.78 -34.50 7.34
N ILE A 215 -1.94 -33.93 6.14
CA ILE A 215 -1.03 -32.90 5.61
C ILE A 215 -1.04 -31.65 6.50
N GLY A 216 -2.23 -31.22 6.97
CA GLY A 216 -2.36 -30.08 7.88
C GLY A 216 -1.55 -30.27 9.17
N LEU A 217 -1.71 -31.42 9.83
CA LEU A 217 -0.99 -31.76 11.05
C LEU A 217 0.51 -31.97 10.81
N LEU A 218 0.87 -32.65 9.72
CA LEU A 218 2.27 -32.92 9.39
C LEU A 218 3.05 -31.64 9.09
N TYR A 219 2.40 -30.67 8.44
CA TYR A 219 2.96 -29.33 8.28
C TYR A 219 3.09 -28.61 9.61
N ALA A 220 2.08 -28.61 10.49
CA ALA A 220 2.20 -27.99 11.81
C ALA A 220 3.36 -28.57 12.63
N ILE A 221 3.61 -29.88 12.54
CA ILE A 221 4.76 -30.56 13.16
C ILE A 221 6.09 -30.09 12.55
N ARG A 222 6.14 -29.96 11.21
CA ARG A 222 7.37 -29.73 10.44
C ARG A 222 7.63 -28.28 10.04
N GLN A 223 6.73 -27.34 10.33
CA GLN A 223 6.82 -25.94 9.83
C GLN A 223 8.10 -25.22 10.24
N HIS A 224 8.76 -25.66 11.32
CA HIS A 224 10.04 -25.12 11.79
C HIS A 224 11.25 -25.74 11.07
N ASP A 225 11.10 -26.91 10.43
CA ASP A 225 12.14 -27.62 9.68
C ASP A 225 11.89 -27.46 8.16
N ARG A 226 12.62 -26.52 7.56
CA ARG A 226 12.50 -26.16 6.14
C ARG A 226 12.72 -27.37 5.21
N MET A 227 13.73 -28.19 5.50
CA MET A 227 14.07 -29.37 4.68
C MET A 227 12.99 -30.45 4.79
N ALA A 228 12.36 -30.60 5.95
CA ALA A 228 11.26 -31.53 6.13
C ALA A 228 9.97 -31.10 5.42
N VAL A 229 9.73 -29.78 5.27
CA VAL A 229 8.64 -29.23 4.46
C VAL A 229 8.94 -29.40 2.97
N LEU A 230 10.18 -29.15 2.52
CA LEU A 230 10.58 -29.40 1.14
C LEU A 230 10.41 -30.87 0.74
N LYS A 231 10.90 -31.79 1.58
CA LYS A 231 10.71 -33.24 1.38
C LYS A 231 9.23 -33.62 1.36
N LEU A 232 8.40 -32.95 2.16
CA LEU A 232 6.96 -33.15 2.13
C LEU A 232 6.39 -32.75 0.75
N VAL A 233 6.71 -31.56 0.25
CA VAL A 233 6.26 -31.09 -1.07
C VAL A 233 6.72 -32.03 -2.18
N GLN A 234 8.00 -32.42 -2.19
CA GLN A 234 8.58 -33.34 -3.19
C GLN A 234 8.00 -34.76 -3.13
N SER A 235 7.72 -35.28 -1.93
CA SER A 235 7.17 -36.64 -1.78
C SER A 235 5.76 -36.78 -2.39
N PHE A 236 5.03 -35.67 -2.52
CA PHE A 236 3.67 -35.63 -3.04
C PHE A 236 3.53 -34.87 -4.37
N SER A 237 4.63 -34.40 -4.95
CA SER A 237 4.62 -33.62 -6.21
C SER A 237 4.50 -34.47 -7.48
N GLY A 238 4.42 -35.80 -7.39
CA GLY A 238 4.16 -36.67 -8.54
C GLY A 238 5.33 -36.86 -9.52
N GLN A 239 6.48 -36.20 -9.28
CA GLN A 239 7.66 -36.20 -10.16
C GLN A 239 8.32 -37.59 -10.34
N ASN A 240 7.94 -38.59 -9.54
CA ASN A 240 8.51 -39.94 -9.61
C ASN A 240 7.88 -40.87 -10.68
N LYS A 241 7.24 -40.30 -11.71
CA LYS A 241 6.63 -41.07 -12.81
C LYS A 241 7.49 -41.22 -14.08
N GLY A 242 8.71 -40.67 -14.14
CA GLY A 242 9.41 -40.57 -15.43
C GLY A 242 10.94 -40.69 -15.51
N SER A 243 11.71 -40.93 -14.43
CA SER A 243 13.17 -41.04 -14.55
C SER A 243 13.69 -42.39 -14.05
N GLY A 244 14.07 -43.26 -14.99
CA GLY A 244 14.76 -44.52 -14.74
C GLY A 244 16.23 -44.30 -14.35
N GLY A 245 16.48 -43.97 -13.09
CA GLY A 245 17.81 -44.00 -12.48
C GLY A 245 18.03 -45.30 -11.69
N TRP A 246 19.06 -46.07 -12.06
CA TRP A 246 19.44 -47.39 -11.50
C TRP A 246 19.80 -47.38 -9.98
N LEU A 247 19.77 -46.25 -9.28
CA LEU A 247 20.26 -46.16 -7.89
C LEU A 247 19.17 -46.07 -6.80
N SER A 248 17.95 -46.54 -7.05
CA SER A 248 16.92 -46.68 -6.01
C SER A 248 16.23 -48.04 -6.09
N GLY A 249 16.82 -49.03 -5.41
CA GLY A 249 16.19 -50.34 -5.20
C GLY A 249 15.00 -50.26 -4.24
N GLY A 250 13.81 -50.60 -4.72
CA GLY A 250 12.73 -51.17 -3.91
C GLY A 250 11.73 -50.20 -3.23
N SER A 251 10.79 -49.62 -3.99
CA SER A 251 9.34 -49.72 -3.76
C SER A 251 8.56 -48.75 -4.66
N SER A 252 7.85 -49.31 -5.63
CA SER A 252 6.97 -48.59 -6.57
C SER A 252 5.61 -48.26 -5.93
N SER A 253 5.60 -47.40 -4.92
CA SER A 253 4.36 -46.81 -4.38
C SER A 253 4.55 -45.33 -4.07
N GLY A 254 4.68 -44.51 -5.11
CA GLY A 254 4.52 -43.07 -4.98
C GLY A 254 3.10 -42.77 -4.48
N SER A 255 3.00 -42.15 -3.30
CA SER A 255 1.74 -41.85 -2.65
C SER A 255 0.98 -40.77 -3.42
N VAL A 256 -0.07 -41.17 -4.15
CA VAL A 256 -0.89 -40.25 -4.93
C VAL A 256 -1.87 -39.55 -3.99
N LEU A 257 -1.71 -38.24 -3.81
CA LEU A 257 -2.76 -37.42 -3.21
C LEU A 257 -4.00 -37.50 -4.09
N ARG A 258 -5.16 -37.81 -3.49
CA ARG A 258 -6.44 -37.91 -4.20
C ARG A 258 -7.43 -36.84 -3.76
N SER A 259 -7.18 -36.20 -2.61
CA SER A 259 -8.03 -35.13 -2.09
C SER A 259 -7.68 -33.78 -2.72
N ASN A 260 -8.66 -33.11 -3.34
CA ASN A 260 -8.43 -31.77 -3.91
C ASN A 260 -8.07 -30.73 -2.83
N ALA A 261 -8.61 -30.86 -1.62
CA ALA A 261 -8.28 -29.97 -0.50
C ALA A 261 -6.83 -30.15 -0.02
N ALA A 262 -6.33 -31.40 -0.08
CA ALA A 262 -4.94 -31.70 0.23
C ALA A 262 -3.97 -31.04 -0.76
N HIS A 263 -4.30 -31.06 -2.05
CA HIS A 263 -3.51 -30.37 -3.09
C HIS A 263 -3.47 -28.85 -2.87
N MET A 264 -4.58 -28.22 -2.47
CA MET A 264 -4.57 -26.79 -2.14
C MET A 264 -3.62 -26.46 -1.00
N MET A 265 -3.59 -27.27 0.07
CA MET A 265 -2.62 -27.05 1.15
C MET A 265 -1.18 -27.23 0.66
N LEU A 266 -0.94 -28.24 -0.18
CA LEU A 266 0.38 -28.49 -0.75
C LEU A 266 0.87 -27.30 -1.59
N ILE A 267 0.01 -26.71 -2.42
CA ILE A 267 0.30 -25.50 -3.19
C ILE A 267 0.71 -24.36 -2.26
N ARG A 268 -0.07 -24.10 -1.20
CA ARG A 268 0.25 -23.04 -0.21
C ARG A 268 1.58 -23.27 0.49
N TYR A 269 1.91 -24.52 0.80
CA TYR A 269 3.18 -24.86 1.41
C TYR A 269 4.34 -24.72 0.43
N ALA A 270 4.15 -25.07 -0.84
CA ALA A 270 5.13 -24.85 -1.88
C ALA A 270 5.45 -23.36 -2.04
N VAL A 271 4.44 -22.48 -2.08
CA VAL A 271 4.64 -21.02 -2.15
C VAL A 271 5.44 -20.51 -0.96
N ARG A 272 5.12 -20.94 0.27
CA ARG A 272 5.89 -20.55 1.47
C ARG A 272 7.34 -21.02 1.42
N VAL A 273 7.61 -22.19 0.83
CA VAL A 273 8.99 -22.67 0.64
C VAL A 273 9.71 -21.83 -0.42
N MET A 274 9.03 -21.44 -1.50
CA MET A 274 9.58 -20.56 -2.55
C MET A 274 9.94 -19.17 -2.00
N GLU A 275 9.11 -18.61 -1.11
CA GLU A 275 9.41 -17.34 -0.44
C GLU A 275 10.63 -17.44 0.49
N SER A 276 10.87 -18.61 1.09
CA SER A 276 11.99 -18.83 2.00
C SER A 276 13.32 -19.18 1.31
N ASP A 277 13.27 -19.73 0.10
CA ASP A 277 14.45 -20.16 -0.66
C ASP A 277 14.26 -19.90 -2.16
N PRO A 278 14.81 -18.79 -2.67
CA PRO A 278 14.74 -18.44 -4.09
C PRO A 278 15.38 -19.47 -5.03
N SER A 279 16.33 -20.31 -4.55
CA SER A 279 17.00 -21.30 -5.38
C SER A 279 16.08 -22.44 -5.85
N LEU A 280 15.01 -22.70 -5.08
CA LEU A 280 14.03 -23.76 -5.35
C LEU A 280 12.88 -23.28 -6.24
N VAL A 281 12.80 -21.99 -6.53
CA VAL A 281 11.75 -21.38 -7.37
C VAL A 281 11.61 -22.06 -8.73
N PRO A 282 12.69 -22.35 -9.49
CA PRO A 282 12.55 -22.99 -10.81
C PRO A 282 11.93 -24.40 -10.72
N LEU A 283 12.34 -25.20 -9.73
CA LEU A 283 11.81 -26.55 -9.52
C LEU A 283 10.34 -26.50 -9.11
N LEU A 284 9.99 -25.65 -8.14
CA LEU A 284 8.62 -25.55 -7.64
C LEU A 284 7.67 -24.88 -8.64
N HIS A 285 8.17 -23.99 -9.51
CA HIS A 285 7.40 -23.42 -10.60
C HIS A 285 6.94 -24.48 -11.60
N THR A 286 7.81 -25.43 -11.98
CA THR A 286 7.40 -26.54 -12.88
C THR A 286 6.28 -27.38 -12.29
N LEU A 287 6.27 -27.56 -10.96
CA LEU A 287 5.18 -28.26 -10.26
C LEU A 287 3.88 -27.45 -10.26
N LEU A 288 3.96 -26.13 -10.07
CA LEU A 288 2.80 -25.24 -10.16
C LEU A 288 2.18 -25.27 -11.56
N GLU A 289 2.99 -25.30 -12.62
CA GLU A 289 2.51 -25.45 -14.00
C GLU A 289 1.73 -26.76 -14.23
N GLU A 290 2.19 -27.87 -13.63
CA GLU A 290 1.45 -29.13 -13.67
C GLU A 290 0.12 -29.04 -12.91
N TRP A 291 0.10 -28.39 -11.75
CA TRP A 291 -1.11 -28.21 -10.94
C TRP A 291 -2.11 -27.22 -11.57
N ILE A 292 -1.66 -26.25 -12.37
CA ILE A 292 -2.55 -25.38 -13.17
C ILE A 292 -3.38 -26.21 -14.16
N ARG A 293 -2.82 -27.30 -14.71
CA ARG A 293 -3.51 -28.20 -15.67
C ARG A 293 -4.33 -29.30 -14.99
N HIS A 294 -4.48 -29.24 -13.67
CA HIS A 294 -5.21 -30.27 -12.92
C HIS A 294 -6.71 -30.30 -13.27
N ARG A 295 -7.31 -31.50 -13.24
CA ARG A 295 -8.72 -31.74 -13.64
C ARG A 295 -9.76 -30.98 -12.79
N SER A 296 -9.40 -30.59 -11.57
CA SER A 296 -10.30 -29.92 -10.63
C SER A 296 -10.10 -28.41 -10.66
N ASP A 297 -11.15 -27.65 -11.02
CA ASP A 297 -11.21 -26.18 -11.02
C ASP A 297 -10.60 -25.55 -9.75
N MET A 298 -10.85 -26.15 -8.58
CA MET A 298 -10.36 -25.63 -7.30
C MET A 298 -8.83 -25.65 -7.16
N VAL A 299 -8.16 -26.68 -7.70
CA VAL A 299 -6.71 -26.84 -7.59
C VAL A 299 -6.01 -25.94 -8.62
N SER A 300 -6.54 -25.90 -9.84
CA SER A 300 -6.01 -25.06 -10.92
C SER A 300 -6.17 -23.57 -10.62
N LEU A 301 -7.29 -23.14 -10.02
CA LEU A 301 -7.47 -21.75 -9.57
C LEU A 301 -6.48 -21.35 -8.46
N GLU A 302 -6.24 -22.22 -7.48
CA GLU A 302 -5.30 -21.92 -6.40
C GLU A 302 -3.85 -21.90 -6.92
N ALA A 303 -3.49 -22.82 -7.82
CA ALA A 303 -2.18 -22.83 -8.47
C ALA A 303 -1.96 -21.60 -9.35
N ALA A 304 -2.96 -21.21 -10.15
CA ALA A 304 -2.88 -20.00 -10.97
C ALA A 304 -2.76 -18.75 -10.08
N ARG A 305 -3.55 -18.66 -8.99
CA ARG A 305 -3.44 -17.57 -8.02
C ARG A 305 -2.05 -17.51 -7.38
N ALA A 306 -1.50 -18.65 -6.96
CA ALA A 306 -0.17 -18.73 -6.39
C ALA A 306 0.89 -18.17 -7.34
N VAL A 307 0.87 -18.57 -8.61
CA VAL A 307 1.79 -18.06 -9.64
C VAL A 307 1.63 -16.54 -9.83
N CYS A 308 0.40 -16.03 -9.86
CA CYS A 308 0.15 -14.58 -10.01
C CYS A 308 0.52 -13.72 -8.78
N GLN A 309 0.78 -14.33 -7.62
CA GLN A 309 1.12 -13.62 -6.37
C GLN A 309 2.62 -13.60 -6.05
N LEU A 310 3.44 -14.34 -6.81
CA LEU A 310 4.89 -14.32 -6.67
C LEU A 310 5.46 -12.97 -7.13
N LYS A 311 6.50 -12.47 -6.45
CA LYS A 311 7.06 -11.12 -6.67
C LYS A 311 7.95 -11.02 -7.92
N ASP A 312 8.75 -12.04 -8.21
CA ASP A 312 9.77 -12.03 -9.28
C ASP A 312 9.42 -13.01 -10.41
N VAL A 313 8.26 -12.83 -11.06
CA VAL A 313 7.81 -13.73 -12.13
C VAL A 313 8.03 -13.12 -13.51
N THR A 314 8.56 -13.91 -14.42
CA THR A 314 8.70 -13.50 -15.84
C THR A 314 7.38 -13.65 -16.61
N ASP A 315 7.15 -12.83 -17.64
CA ASP A 315 5.92 -12.93 -18.46
C ASP A 315 5.69 -14.32 -19.08
N LYS A 316 6.78 -15.04 -19.39
CA LYS A 316 6.71 -16.42 -19.90
C LYS A 316 6.14 -17.40 -18.88
N GLN A 317 6.47 -17.20 -17.61
CA GLN A 317 5.98 -18.01 -16.48
C GLN A 317 4.53 -17.67 -16.11
N LEU A 318 4.10 -16.43 -16.32
CA LEU A 318 2.70 -16.01 -16.10
C LEU A 318 1.73 -16.53 -17.17
N THR A 319 2.19 -16.70 -18.40
CA THR A 319 1.35 -17.06 -19.57
C THR A 319 0.45 -18.30 -19.33
N PRO A 320 0.95 -19.44 -18.79
CA PRO A 320 0.09 -20.60 -18.50
C PRO A 320 -1.00 -20.32 -17.46
N ALA A 321 -0.69 -19.51 -16.43
CA ALA A 321 -1.65 -19.13 -15.40
C ALA A 321 -2.73 -18.20 -15.95
N VAL A 322 -2.35 -17.19 -16.75
CA VAL A 322 -3.28 -16.28 -17.42
C VAL A 322 -4.19 -17.04 -18.39
N ASN A 323 -3.66 -17.95 -19.20
CA ASN A 323 -4.48 -18.76 -20.12
C ASN A 323 -5.50 -19.65 -19.38
N ALA A 324 -5.13 -20.21 -18.22
CA ALA A 324 -6.05 -20.98 -17.39
C ALA A 324 -7.15 -20.08 -16.80
N LEU A 325 -6.78 -18.89 -16.30
CA LEU A 325 -7.74 -17.91 -15.78
C LEU A 325 -8.69 -17.40 -16.88
N GLN A 326 -8.19 -17.19 -18.11
CA GLN A 326 -8.99 -16.81 -19.27
C GLN A 326 -10.09 -17.85 -19.55
N LEU A 327 -9.76 -19.14 -19.55
CA LEU A 327 -10.75 -20.21 -19.73
C LEU A 327 -11.83 -20.14 -18.62
N PHE A 328 -11.44 -19.85 -17.38
CA PHE A 328 -12.37 -19.73 -16.26
C PHE A 328 -13.32 -18.52 -16.34
N LEU A 329 -13.00 -17.47 -17.09
CA LEU A 329 -13.91 -16.34 -17.33
C LEU A 329 -15.15 -16.77 -18.12
N SER A 330 -15.03 -17.77 -19.00
CA SER A 330 -16.13 -18.33 -19.78
C SER A 330 -16.93 -19.44 -19.05
N SER A 331 -16.59 -19.74 -17.79
CA SER A 331 -17.23 -20.82 -17.02
C SER A 331 -18.70 -20.51 -16.70
N PRO A 332 -19.63 -21.49 -16.75
CA PRO A 332 -21.01 -21.28 -16.32
C PRO A 332 -21.17 -21.06 -14.81
N LYS A 333 -20.13 -21.34 -14.01
CA LYS A 333 -20.16 -21.19 -12.54
C LYS A 333 -19.73 -19.78 -12.14
N ALA A 334 -20.64 -18.98 -11.59
CA ALA A 334 -20.36 -17.61 -11.13
C ALA A 334 -19.18 -17.51 -10.15
N VAL A 335 -19.02 -18.49 -9.24
CA VAL A 335 -17.92 -18.52 -8.26
C VAL A 335 -16.55 -18.66 -8.92
N VAL A 336 -16.46 -19.45 -10.00
CA VAL A 336 -15.21 -19.66 -10.75
C VAL A 336 -14.85 -18.40 -11.52
N ARG A 337 -15.82 -17.79 -12.22
CA ARG A 337 -15.63 -16.51 -12.91
C ARG A 337 -15.17 -15.41 -11.95
N PHE A 338 -15.82 -15.31 -10.78
CA PHE A 338 -15.45 -14.35 -9.75
C PHE A 338 -14.02 -14.55 -9.23
N ALA A 339 -13.63 -15.79 -8.94
CA ALA A 339 -12.26 -16.08 -8.48
C ALA A 339 -11.22 -15.75 -9.56
N ALA A 340 -11.53 -16.04 -10.82
CA ALA A 340 -10.65 -15.76 -11.95
C ALA A 340 -10.47 -14.25 -12.17
N ILE A 341 -11.56 -13.49 -12.29
CA ILE A 341 -11.49 -12.04 -12.54
C ILE A 341 -10.83 -11.30 -11.36
N ARG A 342 -11.09 -11.73 -10.12
CA ARG A 342 -10.44 -11.14 -8.94
C ARG A 342 -8.92 -11.36 -8.97
N THR A 343 -8.47 -12.54 -9.40
CA THR A 343 -7.04 -12.84 -9.49
C THR A 343 -6.37 -12.03 -10.61
N LEU A 344 -7.03 -11.92 -11.77
CA LEU A 344 -6.56 -11.07 -12.87
C LEU A 344 -6.54 -9.59 -12.51
N ASN A 345 -7.51 -9.10 -11.73
CA ASN A 345 -7.53 -7.71 -11.24
C ASN A 345 -6.33 -7.37 -10.35
N VAL A 346 -5.90 -8.33 -9.52
CA VAL A 346 -4.70 -8.20 -8.69
C VAL A 346 -3.46 -8.22 -9.57
N LEU A 347 -3.36 -9.16 -10.51
CA LEU A 347 -2.22 -9.25 -11.44
C LEU A 347 -2.07 -8.01 -12.33
N ALA A 348 -3.19 -7.42 -12.78
CA ALA A 348 -3.20 -6.21 -13.59
C ALA A 348 -2.60 -4.97 -12.89
N ARG A 349 -2.26 -5.06 -11.59
CA ARG A 349 -1.53 -4.00 -10.88
C ARG A 349 -0.04 -4.03 -11.19
N THR A 350 0.56 -5.22 -11.22
CA THR A 350 1.99 -5.42 -11.41
C THR A 350 2.35 -5.70 -12.86
N HIS A 351 1.54 -6.50 -13.56
CA HIS A 351 1.76 -6.88 -14.96
C HIS A 351 0.51 -6.65 -15.81
N PRO A 352 0.19 -5.38 -16.18
CA PRO A 352 -0.96 -5.08 -17.03
C PRO A 352 -0.89 -5.75 -18.40
N GLU A 353 0.30 -5.82 -19.01
CA GLU A 353 0.52 -6.36 -20.36
C GLU A 353 0.18 -7.86 -20.46
N ALA A 354 0.52 -8.64 -19.42
CA ALA A 354 0.22 -10.06 -19.37
C ALA A 354 -1.31 -10.35 -19.34
N VAL A 355 -2.12 -9.41 -18.82
CA VAL A 355 -3.58 -9.55 -18.70
C VAL A 355 -4.33 -9.05 -19.93
N GLN A 356 -3.73 -8.19 -20.76
CA GLN A 356 -4.35 -7.61 -21.96
C GLN A 356 -5.05 -8.64 -22.90
N PRO A 357 -4.50 -9.86 -23.15
CA PRO A 357 -5.16 -10.84 -24.01
C PRO A 357 -6.56 -11.27 -23.52
N CYS A 358 -6.83 -11.14 -22.22
CA CYS A 358 -8.12 -11.49 -21.62
C CYS A 358 -9.19 -10.39 -21.76
N ASN A 359 -8.85 -9.21 -22.28
CA ASN A 359 -9.76 -8.05 -22.29
C ASN A 359 -11.08 -8.34 -23.02
N VAL A 360 -11.04 -9.08 -24.14
CA VAL A 360 -12.24 -9.41 -24.92
C VAL A 360 -13.24 -10.25 -24.12
N ASP A 361 -12.74 -11.23 -23.35
CA ASP A 361 -13.57 -12.07 -22.50
C ASP A 361 -14.11 -11.29 -21.30
N MET A 362 -13.32 -10.36 -20.75
CA MET A 362 -13.76 -9.47 -19.66
C MET A 362 -14.82 -8.46 -20.10
N GLU A 363 -14.78 -7.96 -21.34
CA GLU A 363 -15.83 -7.09 -21.90
C GLU A 363 -17.20 -7.80 -21.87
N GLY A 364 -17.23 -9.11 -22.13
CA GLY A 364 -18.43 -9.93 -22.02
C GLY A 364 -18.96 -10.11 -20.59
N LEU A 365 -18.13 -9.88 -19.58
CA LEU A 365 -18.50 -10.01 -18.16
C LEU A 365 -19.08 -8.72 -17.56
N ILE A 366 -19.03 -7.60 -18.29
CA ILE A 366 -19.62 -6.32 -17.81
C ILE A 366 -21.14 -6.46 -17.66
N THR A 367 -21.79 -7.25 -18.52
CA THR A 367 -23.23 -7.50 -18.51
C THR A 367 -23.62 -8.73 -17.68
N ASP A 368 -22.71 -9.26 -16.85
CA ASP A 368 -22.98 -10.44 -16.04
C ASP A 368 -24.06 -10.19 -14.98
N SER A 369 -24.90 -11.21 -14.75
CA SER A 369 -25.87 -11.26 -13.65
C SER A 369 -25.27 -10.96 -12.27
N ASN A 370 -24.00 -11.31 -12.04
CA ASN A 370 -23.32 -11.04 -10.79
C ASN A 370 -22.57 -9.71 -10.85
N ARG A 371 -23.11 -8.70 -10.16
CA ARG A 371 -22.54 -7.35 -10.06
C ARG A 371 -21.09 -7.33 -9.61
N SER A 372 -20.69 -8.21 -8.69
CA SER A 372 -19.31 -8.25 -8.21
C SER A 372 -18.33 -8.65 -9.33
N VAL A 373 -18.75 -9.54 -10.23
CA VAL A 373 -17.96 -9.94 -11.41
C VAL A 373 -17.84 -8.78 -12.39
N ALA A 374 -18.95 -8.10 -12.69
CA ALA A 374 -18.97 -6.92 -13.56
C ALA A 374 -18.08 -5.79 -13.03
N THR A 375 -18.16 -5.49 -11.72
CA THR A 375 -17.31 -4.49 -11.05
C THR A 375 -15.83 -4.80 -11.20
N PHE A 376 -15.39 -6.04 -10.92
CA PHE A 376 -14.00 -6.43 -11.11
C PHE A 376 -13.59 -6.45 -12.58
N ALA A 377 -14.50 -6.80 -13.50
CA ALA A 377 -14.24 -6.75 -14.94
C ALA A 377 -13.95 -5.32 -15.41
N ILE A 378 -14.81 -4.36 -15.05
CA ILE A 378 -14.63 -2.94 -15.36
C ILE A 378 -13.32 -2.43 -14.76
N THR A 379 -13.07 -2.69 -13.48
CA THR A 379 -11.87 -2.22 -12.79
C THR A 379 -10.59 -2.79 -13.42
N THR A 380 -10.63 -4.04 -13.89
CA THR A 380 -9.49 -4.66 -14.58
C THR A 380 -9.30 -4.06 -15.97
N LEU A 381 -10.38 -3.91 -16.74
CA LEU A 381 -10.35 -3.30 -18.08
C LEU A 381 -9.89 -1.84 -18.07
N LEU A 382 -10.17 -1.08 -17.01
CA LEU A 382 -9.65 0.28 -16.86
C LEU A 382 -8.13 0.31 -16.66
N LYS A 383 -7.54 -0.76 -16.09
CA LYS A 383 -6.08 -0.88 -15.90
C LYS A 383 -5.37 -1.44 -17.12
N THR A 384 -5.99 -2.40 -17.81
CA THR A 384 -5.43 -3.12 -18.96
C THR A 384 -5.91 -2.57 -20.30
N GLY A 385 -6.73 -1.52 -20.31
CA GLY A 385 -7.38 -0.97 -21.49
C GLY A 385 -6.38 -0.49 -22.54
N ASN A 386 -6.66 -0.81 -23.80
CA ASN A 386 -5.91 -0.31 -24.96
C ASN A 386 -6.77 0.73 -25.71
N GLU A 387 -6.15 1.57 -26.54
CA GLU A 387 -6.85 2.68 -27.20
C GLU A 387 -8.10 2.24 -27.99
N ALA A 388 -8.12 1.01 -28.50
CA ALA A 388 -9.25 0.44 -29.24
C ALA A 388 -10.40 -0.06 -28.34
N SER A 389 -10.11 -0.58 -27.14
CA SER A 389 -11.13 -1.11 -26.22
C SER A 389 -11.81 -0.02 -25.40
N VAL A 390 -11.13 1.12 -25.18
CA VAL A 390 -11.66 2.25 -24.40
C VAL A 390 -13.02 2.73 -24.90
N GLU A 391 -13.21 2.86 -26.22
CA GLU A 391 -14.48 3.34 -26.77
C GLU A 391 -15.65 2.39 -26.45
N ARG A 392 -15.43 1.07 -26.54
CA ARG A 392 -16.45 0.07 -26.23
C ARG A 392 -16.75 0.03 -24.74
N LEU A 393 -15.69 0.08 -23.92
CA LEU A 393 -15.79 0.12 -22.46
C LEU A 393 -16.63 1.30 -21.99
N MET A 394 -16.36 2.51 -22.48
CA MET A 394 -17.09 3.72 -22.09
C MET A 394 -18.58 3.64 -22.45
N LYS A 395 -18.93 3.10 -23.63
CA LYS A 395 -20.33 2.92 -24.04
C LYS A 395 -21.07 1.91 -23.16
N GLN A 396 -20.44 0.79 -22.81
CA GLN A 396 -21.06 -0.23 -21.95
C GLN A 396 -21.17 0.24 -20.49
N MET A 397 -20.23 1.07 -20.03
CA MET A 397 -20.21 1.56 -18.66
C MET A 397 -21.31 2.59 -18.36
N GLN A 398 -21.74 3.38 -19.35
CA GLN A 398 -22.80 4.40 -19.14
C GLN A 398 -24.09 3.81 -18.54
N GLY A 399 -24.53 2.63 -19.00
CA GLY A 399 -25.71 1.96 -18.43
C GLY A 399 -25.47 1.38 -17.03
N PHE A 400 -24.23 1.00 -16.72
CA PHE A 400 -23.86 0.41 -15.42
C PHE A 400 -23.75 1.46 -14.31
N MET A 401 -23.37 2.70 -14.64
CA MET A 401 -23.18 3.78 -13.67
C MET A 401 -24.44 4.09 -12.84
N ALA A 402 -25.64 3.91 -13.40
CA ALA A 402 -26.89 4.15 -12.70
C ALA A 402 -27.20 3.09 -11.61
N GLU A 403 -26.64 1.89 -11.71
CA GLU A 403 -26.99 0.75 -10.85
C GLU A 403 -26.02 0.50 -9.68
N ILE A 404 -24.94 1.29 -9.59
CA ILE A 404 -23.84 1.11 -8.65
C ILE A 404 -23.85 2.12 -7.51
N SER A 405 -23.16 1.78 -6.41
CA SER A 405 -22.96 2.67 -5.27
C SER A 405 -22.05 3.84 -5.63
N ASP A 406 -22.25 4.97 -4.94
CA ASP A 406 -21.45 6.18 -5.16
C ASP A 406 -19.95 5.96 -4.87
N GLU A 407 -19.59 5.09 -3.93
CA GLU A 407 -18.19 4.69 -3.68
C GLU A 407 -17.53 4.07 -4.92
N PHE A 408 -18.25 3.18 -5.63
CA PHE A 408 -17.70 2.59 -6.84
C PHE A 408 -17.68 3.59 -8.00
N LYS A 409 -18.67 4.48 -8.08
CA LYS A 409 -18.68 5.56 -9.07
C LYS A 409 -17.47 6.50 -8.92
N ILE A 410 -17.02 6.78 -7.69
CA ILE A 410 -15.80 7.56 -7.42
C ILE A 410 -14.57 6.85 -8.02
N ILE A 411 -14.40 5.56 -7.73
CA ILE A 411 -13.29 4.75 -8.28
C ILE A 411 -13.28 4.78 -9.80
N VAL A 412 -14.45 4.67 -10.43
CA VAL A 412 -14.58 4.75 -11.90
C VAL A 412 -14.17 6.13 -12.41
N ALA A 413 -14.61 7.22 -11.77
CA ALA A 413 -14.24 8.57 -12.18
C ALA A 413 -12.72 8.83 -12.08
N GLU A 414 -12.08 8.34 -11.00
CA GLU A 414 -10.62 8.44 -10.82
C GLU A 414 -9.84 7.57 -11.81
N ALA A 415 -10.33 6.36 -12.11
CA ALA A 415 -9.74 5.51 -13.13
C ALA A 415 -9.86 6.12 -14.53
N VAL A 416 -11.00 6.73 -14.87
CA VAL A 416 -11.17 7.49 -16.13
C VAL A 416 -10.20 8.67 -16.19
N ARG A 417 -10.00 9.40 -15.10
CA ARG A 417 -9.00 10.47 -15.00
C ARG A 417 -7.59 9.96 -15.30
N SER A 418 -7.17 8.83 -14.73
CA SER A 418 -5.87 8.23 -15.01
C SER A 418 -5.74 7.82 -16.48
N LEU A 419 -6.80 7.23 -17.04
CA LEU A 419 -6.85 6.77 -18.43
C LEU A 419 -6.79 7.93 -19.43
N CYS A 420 -7.38 9.07 -19.10
CA CYS A 420 -7.28 10.31 -19.87
C CYS A 420 -5.82 10.77 -20.02
N SER A 421 -5.04 10.69 -18.94
CA SER A 421 -3.62 11.04 -18.96
C SER A 421 -2.81 10.08 -19.84
N LYS A 422 -3.20 8.80 -19.91
CA LYS A 422 -2.52 7.79 -20.74
C LYS A 422 -2.88 7.90 -22.22
N PHE A 423 -4.13 8.23 -22.56
CA PHE A 423 -4.64 8.27 -23.93
C PHE A 423 -5.26 9.63 -24.29
N PRO A 424 -4.46 10.71 -24.40
CA PRO A 424 -4.97 12.06 -24.63
C PRO A 424 -5.71 12.21 -25.97
N GLY A 425 -5.38 11.40 -26.99
CA GLY A 425 -6.02 11.44 -28.31
C GLY A 425 -7.52 11.07 -28.33
N LYS A 426 -8.05 10.46 -27.25
CA LYS A 426 -9.48 10.09 -27.12
C LYS A 426 -10.25 11.00 -26.16
N HIS A 427 -9.73 12.19 -25.84
CA HIS A 427 -10.32 13.14 -24.88
C HIS A 427 -11.82 13.42 -25.09
N GLY A 428 -12.32 13.44 -26.34
CA GLY A 428 -13.74 13.70 -26.62
C GLY A 428 -14.68 12.63 -26.07
N LEU A 429 -14.29 11.35 -26.09
CA LEU A 429 -15.08 10.26 -25.51
C LEU A 429 -15.13 10.36 -23.99
N PHE A 430 -14.00 10.66 -23.35
CA PHE A 430 -13.92 10.80 -21.91
C PHE A 430 -14.72 12.01 -21.40
N LEU A 431 -14.65 13.15 -22.08
CA LEU A 431 -15.47 14.32 -21.75
C LEU A 431 -16.96 14.03 -21.91
N GLY A 432 -17.36 13.37 -23.01
CA GLY A 432 -18.75 12.97 -23.21
C GLY A 432 -19.25 12.05 -22.09
N PHE A 433 -18.42 11.09 -21.66
CA PHE A 433 -18.73 10.21 -20.54
C PHE A 433 -18.85 10.97 -19.21
N LEU A 434 -17.84 11.76 -18.83
CA LEU A 434 -17.83 12.54 -17.58
C LEU A 434 -18.97 13.57 -17.53
N SER A 435 -19.31 14.18 -18.66
CA SER A 435 -20.44 15.11 -18.79
C SER A 435 -21.79 14.40 -18.59
N GLY A 436 -21.97 13.21 -19.20
CA GLY A 436 -23.16 12.39 -18.97
C GLY A 436 -23.31 12.02 -17.48
N VAL A 437 -22.22 11.58 -16.87
CA VAL A 437 -22.13 11.27 -15.44
C VAL A 437 -22.52 12.46 -14.54
N LEU A 438 -22.16 13.70 -14.91
CA LEU A 438 -22.50 14.88 -14.11
C LEU A 438 -24.00 15.23 -14.15
N ARG A 439 -24.70 14.83 -15.21
CA ARG A 439 -26.16 15.03 -15.37
C ARG A 439 -26.96 14.01 -14.56
N ASP A 440 -26.39 12.83 -14.31
CA ASP A 440 -27.04 11.80 -13.52
C ASP A 440 -27.12 12.18 -12.02
N GLU A 441 -28.05 11.53 -11.31
CA GLU A 441 -28.15 11.64 -9.85
C GLU A 441 -26.92 11.03 -9.17
N GLY A 442 -26.35 11.76 -8.21
CA GLY A 442 -25.16 11.31 -7.49
C GLY A 442 -24.76 12.24 -6.35
N GLY A 443 -24.09 11.66 -5.35
CA GLY A 443 -23.62 12.38 -4.18
C GLY A 443 -22.51 13.40 -4.49
N TYR A 444 -22.25 14.24 -3.48
CA TYR A 444 -21.27 15.32 -3.55
C TYR A 444 -19.85 14.84 -3.93
N GLU A 445 -19.36 13.77 -3.31
CA GLU A 445 -17.98 13.27 -3.51
C GLU A 445 -17.77 12.71 -4.91
N PHE A 446 -18.79 12.01 -5.44
CA PHE A 446 -18.76 11.51 -6.81
C PHE A 446 -18.72 12.65 -7.84
N LYS A 447 -19.63 13.63 -7.73
CA LYS A 447 -19.65 14.80 -8.64
C LYS A 447 -18.37 15.62 -8.51
N ARG A 448 -17.80 15.73 -7.30
CA ARG A 448 -16.47 16.33 -7.08
C ARG A 448 -15.39 15.61 -7.87
N ALA A 449 -15.31 14.27 -7.78
CA ALA A 449 -14.30 13.49 -8.49
C ALA A 449 -14.41 13.66 -10.01
N ALA A 450 -15.64 13.65 -10.55
CA ALA A 450 -15.90 13.88 -11.97
C ALA A 450 -15.49 15.29 -12.43
N ILE A 451 -15.82 16.34 -11.65
CA ILE A 451 -15.39 17.72 -11.96
C ILE A 451 -13.88 17.84 -11.93
N GLU A 452 -13.21 17.26 -10.93
CA GLU A 452 -11.75 17.27 -10.85
C GLU A 452 -11.14 16.60 -12.10
N ALA A 453 -11.66 15.45 -12.52
CA ALA A 453 -11.21 14.77 -13.75
C ALA A 453 -11.37 15.65 -15.02
N ILE A 454 -12.48 16.38 -15.16
CA ILE A 454 -12.69 17.31 -16.28
C ILE A 454 -11.70 18.48 -16.22
N VAL A 455 -11.48 19.05 -15.03
CA VAL A 455 -10.54 20.15 -14.81
C VAL A 455 -9.12 19.75 -15.19
N ASP A 456 -8.68 18.57 -14.76
CA ASP A 456 -7.34 18.08 -15.09
C ASP A 456 -7.18 17.85 -16.58
N LEU A 457 -8.18 17.25 -17.24
CA LEU A 457 -8.14 17.03 -18.68
C LEU A 457 -8.03 18.37 -19.43
N ALA A 458 -8.79 19.39 -19.03
CA ALA A 458 -8.77 20.72 -19.65
C ALA A 458 -7.43 21.47 -19.48
N LYS A 459 -6.71 21.20 -18.38
CA LYS A 459 -5.37 21.75 -18.12
C LYS A 459 -4.31 21.06 -18.99
N HIS A 460 -4.35 19.73 -19.09
CA HIS A 460 -3.33 18.95 -19.80
C HIS A 460 -3.53 18.93 -21.32
N VAL A 461 -4.78 18.96 -21.80
CA VAL A 461 -5.11 18.88 -23.24
C VAL A 461 -5.81 20.17 -23.68
N GLY A 462 -5.05 21.08 -24.31
CA GLY A 462 -5.56 22.38 -24.75
C GLY A 462 -6.73 22.31 -25.74
N GLU A 463 -6.78 21.28 -26.60
CA GLU A 463 -7.83 21.11 -27.61
C GLU A 463 -9.22 20.86 -26.99
N CYS A 464 -9.27 20.25 -25.81
CA CYS A 464 -10.53 19.89 -25.17
C CYS A 464 -11.08 20.99 -24.24
N ARG A 465 -10.30 22.05 -24.01
CA ARG A 465 -10.56 23.10 -23.03
C ARG A 465 -11.91 23.77 -23.22
N GLU A 466 -12.25 24.17 -24.45
CA GLU A 466 -13.53 24.87 -24.71
C GLU A 466 -14.75 23.95 -24.49
N VAL A 467 -14.64 22.67 -24.88
CA VAL A 467 -15.71 21.69 -24.68
C VAL A 467 -15.90 21.37 -23.19
N ALA A 468 -14.80 21.21 -22.45
CA ALA A 468 -14.82 20.99 -21.01
C ALA A 468 -15.46 22.17 -20.26
N LEU A 469 -15.08 23.41 -20.59
CA LEU A 469 -15.68 24.62 -20.01
C LEU A 469 -17.16 24.73 -20.36
N GLY A 470 -17.58 24.32 -21.57
CA GLY A 470 -18.98 24.24 -21.98
C GLY A 470 -19.79 23.29 -21.09
N HIS A 471 -19.33 22.06 -20.90
CA HIS A 471 -20.00 21.09 -20.01
C HIS A 471 -20.08 21.57 -18.56
N LEU A 472 -19.02 22.20 -18.06
CA LEU A 472 -19.00 22.79 -16.72
C LEU A 472 -19.99 23.96 -16.59
N CYS A 473 -20.19 24.76 -17.65
CA CYS A 473 -21.19 25.83 -17.68
C CYS A 473 -22.62 25.28 -17.64
N GLU A 474 -22.91 24.22 -18.39
CA GLU A 474 -24.21 23.54 -18.31
C GLU A 474 -24.45 22.98 -16.91
N PHE A 475 -23.43 22.37 -16.29
CA PHE A 475 -23.55 21.80 -14.96
C PHE A 475 -23.89 22.83 -13.88
N ILE A 476 -23.29 24.01 -13.89
CA ILE A 476 -23.58 25.05 -12.88
C ILE A 476 -24.95 25.71 -13.05
N GLU A 477 -25.67 25.47 -14.16
CA GLU A 477 -27.02 26.01 -14.33
C GLU A 477 -28.03 25.36 -13.41
N ASP A 478 -27.90 24.06 -13.18
CA ASP A 478 -28.79 23.23 -12.37
C ASP A 478 -28.04 22.52 -11.22
N CYS A 479 -26.92 23.09 -10.75
CA CYS A 479 -26.13 22.46 -9.69
C CYS A 479 -26.74 22.68 -8.30
N GLU A 480 -27.11 21.60 -7.63
CA GLU A 480 -27.63 21.62 -6.26
C GLU A 480 -26.54 21.90 -5.20
N PHE A 481 -25.27 21.65 -5.54
CA PHE A 481 -24.16 21.68 -4.59
C PHE A 481 -23.37 22.99 -4.66
N THR A 482 -23.61 23.87 -3.69
CA THR A 482 -22.98 25.20 -3.57
C THR A 482 -21.45 25.16 -3.66
N LYS A 483 -20.80 24.22 -2.94
CA LYS A 483 -19.34 24.04 -2.95
C LYS A 483 -18.80 23.65 -4.33
N LEU A 484 -19.54 22.87 -5.12
CA LEU A 484 -19.13 22.49 -6.47
C LEU A 484 -19.28 23.67 -7.43
N SER A 485 -20.39 24.42 -7.35
CA SER A 485 -20.59 25.64 -8.14
C SER A 485 -19.47 26.66 -7.91
N VAL A 486 -19.06 26.88 -6.65
CA VAL A 486 -17.93 27.77 -6.31
C VAL A 486 -16.64 27.29 -6.98
N ARG A 487 -16.36 25.99 -6.95
CA ARG A 487 -15.14 25.42 -7.54
C ARG A 487 -15.12 25.52 -9.06
N VAL A 488 -16.24 25.26 -9.71
CA VAL A 488 -16.38 25.42 -11.16
C VAL A 488 -16.26 26.89 -11.56
N LEU A 489 -16.92 27.81 -10.84
CA LEU A 489 -16.80 29.26 -11.08
C LEU A 489 -15.36 29.75 -10.93
N HIS A 490 -14.63 29.23 -9.93
CA HIS A 490 -13.22 29.55 -9.76
C HIS A 490 -12.39 29.13 -10.98
N PHE A 491 -12.58 27.89 -11.45
CA PHE A 491 -11.90 27.37 -12.64
C PHE A 491 -12.28 28.12 -13.92
N LEU A 492 -13.56 28.44 -14.12
CA LEU A 492 -14.04 29.29 -15.22
C LEU A 492 -13.37 30.66 -15.21
N GLY A 493 -13.12 31.24 -14.03
CA GLY A 493 -12.41 32.51 -13.87
C GLY A 493 -10.92 32.44 -14.25
N GLU A 494 -10.29 31.27 -14.17
CA GLU A 494 -8.87 31.07 -14.50
C GLU A 494 -8.67 30.77 -15.98
N GLU A 495 -9.39 29.77 -16.52
CA GLU A 495 -9.21 29.30 -17.90
C GLU A 495 -10.11 30.02 -18.91
N GLY A 496 -11.29 30.48 -18.48
CA GLY A 496 -12.27 31.12 -19.36
C GLY A 496 -11.76 32.37 -20.10
N PRO A 497 -10.96 33.27 -19.48
CA PRO A 497 -10.38 34.42 -20.16
C PRO A 497 -9.37 34.05 -21.27
N GLY A 498 -8.80 32.84 -21.23
CA GLY A 498 -7.83 32.35 -22.21
C GLY A 498 -8.47 31.78 -23.49
N THR A 499 -9.79 31.62 -23.53
CA THR A 499 -10.53 31.00 -24.65
C THR A 499 -10.73 31.96 -25.84
N ALA A 500 -11.10 31.42 -27.01
CA ALA A 500 -11.34 32.24 -28.20
C ALA A 500 -12.58 33.15 -28.07
N ARG A 501 -13.58 32.75 -27.26
CA ARG A 501 -14.84 33.50 -27.07
C ARG A 501 -15.22 33.67 -25.59
N PRO A 502 -14.55 34.56 -24.84
CA PRO A 502 -14.78 34.76 -23.40
C PRO A 502 -16.21 35.23 -23.03
N THR A 503 -16.89 35.91 -23.94
CA THR A 503 -18.22 36.52 -23.71
C THR A 503 -19.32 35.50 -23.43
N VAL A 504 -19.20 34.27 -23.94
CA VAL A 504 -20.19 33.20 -23.72
C VAL A 504 -20.23 32.81 -22.24
N TYR A 505 -19.06 32.62 -21.63
CA TYR A 505 -18.93 32.23 -20.23
C TYR A 505 -19.41 33.30 -19.25
N ILE A 506 -19.21 34.58 -19.57
CA ILE A 506 -19.69 35.71 -18.75
C ILE A 506 -21.21 35.64 -18.56
N ARG A 507 -21.97 35.22 -19.58
CA ARG A 507 -23.43 35.08 -19.46
C ARG A 507 -23.80 34.03 -18.41
N HIS A 508 -23.15 32.87 -18.44
CA HIS A 508 -23.40 31.79 -17.48
C HIS A 508 -23.02 32.23 -16.05
N ILE A 509 -21.88 32.91 -15.89
CA ILE A 509 -21.44 33.45 -14.60
C ILE A 509 -22.42 34.52 -14.08
N TYR A 510 -22.86 35.44 -14.95
CA TYR A 510 -23.78 36.52 -14.57
C TYR A 510 -25.15 36.01 -14.12
N ASN A 511 -25.69 34.97 -14.77
CA ASN A 511 -26.94 34.35 -14.32
C ASN A 511 -26.85 33.85 -12.87
N ARG A 512 -25.69 33.32 -12.45
CA ARG A 512 -25.45 32.88 -11.06
C ARG A 512 -25.36 34.05 -10.08
N VAL A 513 -24.83 35.20 -10.50
CA VAL A 513 -24.83 36.44 -9.67
C VAL A 513 -26.27 36.88 -9.34
N VAL A 514 -27.27 36.56 -10.15
CA VAL A 514 -28.65 37.01 -9.88
C VAL A 514 -29.47 35.96 -9.14
N LEU A 515 -29.31 34.69 -9.48
CA LEU A 515 -30.25 33.63 -9.09
C LEU A 515 -29.82 32.81 -7.86
N GLU A 516 -28.55 32.90 -7.46
CA GLU A 516 -27.96 31.99 -6.45
C GLU A 516 -27.79 32.63 -5.07
N ASN A 517 -27.38 31.80 -4.10
CA ASN A 517 -27.03 32.25 -2.76
C ASN A 517 -25.76 33.11 -2.70
N ALA A 518 -25.54 33.78 -1.57
CA ALA A 518 -24.44 34.73 -1.37
C ALA A 518 -23.06 34.15 -1.67
N VAL A 519 -22.78 32.91 -1.24
CA VAL A 519 -21.49 32.25 -1.44
C VAL A 519 -21.18 32.03 -2.93
N VAL A 520 -22.17 31.59 -3.70
CA VAL A 520 -22.04 31.40 -5.16
C VAL A 520 -21.95 32.73 -5.88
N ARG A 521 -22.74 33.75 -5.47
CA ARG A 521 -22.64 35.12 -6.00
C ARG A 521 -21.25 35.71 -5.78
N ALA A 522 -20.70 35.55 -4.57
CA ALA A 522 -19.35 36.01 -4.21
C ALA A 522 -18.27 35.36 -5.10
N ALA A 523 -18.36 34.06 -5.35
CA ALA A 523 -17.47 33.35 -6.26
C ALA A 523 -17.63 33.82 -7.72
N ALA A 524 -18.86 34.04 -8.18
CA ALA A 524 -19.14 34.53 -9.53
C ALA A 524 -18.59 35.96 -9.74
N VAL A 525 -18.71 36.84 -8.75
CA VAL A 525 -18.11 38.18 -8.77
C VAL A 525 -16.58 38.12 -8.86
N SER A 526 -15.94 37.22 -8.08
CA SER A 526 -14.49 36.99 -8.20
C SER A 526 -14.09 36.47 -9.57
N ALA A 527 -14.88 35.56 -10.17
CA ALA A 527 -14.63 35.07 -11.51
C ALA A 527 -14.74 36.21 -12.55
N LEU A 528 -15.80 37.02 -12.50
CA LEU A 528 -15.96 38.20 -13.37
C LEU A 528 -14.79 39.18 -13.23
N ALA A 529 -14.29 39.39 -12.01
CA ALA A 529 -13.12 40.23 -11.79
C ALA A 529 -11.87 39.70 -12.52
N LYS A 530 -11.63 38.38 -12.52
CA LYS A 530 -10.55 37.75 -13.29
C LYS A 530 -10.71 37.98 -14.79
N PHE A 531 -11.92 37.85 -15.35
CA PHE A 531 -12.21 38.19 -16.76
C PHE A 531 -11.91 39.66 -17.08
N GLY A 532 -12.23 40.59 -16.17
CA GLY A 532 -11.94 42.01 -16.35
C GLY A 532 -10.46 42.37 -16.22
N ALA A 533 -9.68 41.59 -15.47
CA ALA A 533 -8.25 41.80 -15.24
C ALA A 533 -7.34 41.00 -16.19
N ALA A 534 -7.91 40.22 -17.12
CA ALA A 534 -7.15 39.39 -18.05
C ALA A 534 -6.37 40.23 -19.09
N PRO A 535 -5.15 39.81 -19.50
CA PRO A 535 -4.29 40.60 -20.39
C PRO A 535 -4.80 40.66 -21.83
N LYS A 536 -5.60 39.66 -22.24
CA LYS A 536 -6.25 39.58 -23.56
C LYS A 536 -7.66 40.18 -23.59
N ALA A 537 -8.10 40.86 -22.52
CA ALA A 537 -9.46 41.37 -22.45
C ALA A 537 -9.64 42.62 -23.34
N ASP A 538 -10.50 42.51 -24.35
CA ASP A 538 -10.90 43.64 -25.18
C ASP A 538 -11.45 44.81 -24.33
N ALA A 539 -11.21 46.05 -24.76
CA ALA A 539 -11.73 47.24 -24.07
C ALA A 539 -13.27 47.23 -23.94
N ALA A 540 -13.98 46.58 -24.87
CA ALA A 540 -15.43 46.38 -24.78
C ALA A 540 -15.83 45.36 -23.70
N LEU A 541 -15.04 44.29 -23.53
CA LEU A 541 -15.23 43.27 -22.51
C LEU A 541 -15.02 43.86 -21.12
N GLN A 542 -13.95 44.62 -20.93
CA GLN A 542 -13.64 45.30 -19.67
C GLN A 542 -14.73 46.29 -19.27
N ARG A 543 -15.28 47.07 -20.22
CA ARG A 543 -16.42 47.96 -19.97
C ARG A 543 -17.65 47.18 -19.53
N SER A 544 -17.94 46.06 -20.21
CA SER A 544 -19.09 45.21 -19.89
C SER A 544 -18.97 44.63 -18.48
N VAL A 545 -17.82 44.02 -18.14
CA VAL A 545 -17.54 43.49 -16.80
C VAL A 545 -17.64 44.59 -15.74
N ARG A 546 -17.12 45.79 -16.00
CA ARG A 546 -17.20 46.93 -15.08
C ARG A 546 -18.64 47.33 -14.77
N VAL A 547 -19.52 47.36 -15.77
CA VAL A 547 -20.96 47.62 -15.56
C VAL A 547 -21.58 46.54 -14.67
N LEU A 548 -21.27 45.27 -14.93
CA LEU A 548 -21.80 44.14 -14.13
C LEU A 548 -21.31 44.20 -12.68
N LEU A 549 -20.02 44.46 -12.44
CA LEU A 549 -19.46 44.58 -11.10
C LEU A 549 -20.01 45.81 -10.36
N THR A 550 -20.26 46.92 -11.06
CA THR A 550 -20.86 48.12 -10.45
C THR A 550 -22.24 47.82 -9.90
N ARG A 551 -23.04 47.02 -10.61
CA ARG A 551 -24.36 46.58 -10.14
C ARG A 551 -24.29 45.69 -8.89
N CYS A 552 -23.18 44.96 -8.71
CA CYS A 552 -22.98 44.10 -7.53
C CYS A 552 -22.63 44.88 -6.26
N LEU A 553 -22.33 46.19 -6.36
CA LEU A 553 -22.12 47.05 -5.19
C LEU A 553 -23.40 47.26 -4.37
N ASP A 554 -24.57 47.07 -4.98
CA ASP A 554 -25.87 47.18 -4.33
C ASP A 554 -26.41 45.81 -3.85
N ASP A 555 -25.57 44.76 -3.82
CA ASP A 555 -25.98 43.45 -3.28
C ASP A 555 -26.32 43.57 -1.79
N ARG A 556 -27.19 42.69 -1.29
CA ARG A 556 -27.59 42.66 0.12
C ARG A 556 -26.48 42.15 1.02
N ASP A 557 -25.64 41.27 0.48
CA ASP A 557 -24.55 40.61 1.20
C ASP A 557 -23.27 41.45 1.17
N ASP A 558 -22.59 41.58 2.30
CA ASP A 558 -21.35 42.34 2.44
C ASP A 558 -20.17 41.70 1.72
N GLU A 559 -20.03 40.37 1.76
CA GLU A 559 -18.95 39.66 1.08
C GLU A 559 -18.99 39.89 -0.44
N VAL A 560 -20.20 39.87 -1.02
CA VAL A 560 -20.41 40.11 -2.45
C VAL A 560 -20.05 41.55 -2.81
N ARG A 561 -20.48 42.53 -2.02
CA ARG A 561 -20.16 43.96 -2.23
C ARG A 561 -18.68 44.23 -2.15
N ASP A 562 -17.99 43.65 -1.16
CA ASP A 562 -16.56 43.84 -0.94
C ASP A 562 -15.73 43.25 -2.08
N ARG A 563 -16.08 42.04 -2.54
CA ARG A 563 -15.45 41.42 -3.72
C ARG A 563 -15.72 42.21 -5.00
N ALA A 564 -16.91 42.81 -5.16
CA ALA A 564 -17.23 43.65 -6.29
C ALA A 564 -16.42 44.95 -6.30
N ALA A 565 -16.30 45.60 -5.15
CA ALA A 565 -15.48 46.79 -4.97
C ALA A 565 -13.99 46.50 -5.25
N TRP A 566 -13.49 45.37 -4.74
CA TRP A 566 -12.14 44.90 -5.03
C TRP A 566 -11.93 44.63 -6.52
N GLY A 567 -12.86 43.90 -7.15
CA GLY A 567 -12.81 43.58 -8.58
C GLY A 567 -12.82 44.83 -9.48
N LEU A 568 -13.63 45.84 -9.15
CA LEU A 568 -13.65 47.13 -9.85
C LEU A 568 -12.31 47.87 -9.75
N ARG A 569 -11.68 47.85 -8.58
CA ARG A 569 -10.38 48.48 -8.35
C ARG A 569 -9.28 47.77 -9.12
N MET A 570 -9.30 46.44 -9.20
CA MET A 570 -8.33 45.66 -9.98
C MET A 570 -8.54 45.84 -11.49
N ALA A 571 -9.80 45.84 -11.96
CA ALA A 571 -10.12 46.11 -13.37
C ALA A 571 -9.69 47.53 -13.80
N GLY A 572 -9.80 48.52 -12.91
CA GLY A 572 -9.37 49.91 -13.17
C GLY A 572 -7.91 50.24 -12.86
N GLY A 573 -7.17 49.35 -12.17
CA GLY A 573 -5.80 49.58 -11.71
C GLY A 573 -4.72 49.39 -12.78
N ALA A 574 -3.49 49.81 -12.48
CA ALA A 574 -2.33 49.61 -13.36
C ALA A 574 -1.99 48.12 -13.51
N GLU A 575 -1.40 47.73 -14.66
CA GLU A 575 -1.10 46.33 -15.00
C GLU A 575 -0.22 45.63 -13.94
N GLN A 576 0.70 46.38 -13.33
CA GLN A 576 1.58 45.89 -12.26
C GLN A 576 0.82 45.48 -10.99
N THR A 577 -0.29 46.18 -10.67
CA THR A 577 -1.17 45.82 -9.55
C THR A 577 -2.01 44.59 -9.89
N ARG A 578 -2.44 44.44 -11.15
CA ARG A 578 -3.18 43.26 -11.61
C ARG A 578 -2.32 42.01 -11.59
N SER A 579 -1.07 42.11 -12.04
CA SER A 579 -0.11 40.99 -12.02
C SER A 579 0.08 40.49 -10.59
N ARG A 580 0.36 41.39 -9.65
CA ARG A 580 0.69 41.06 -8.27
C ARG A 580 -0.46 40.47 -7.44
N TYR A 581 -1.71 40.85 -7.68
CA TYR A 581 -2.84 40.44 -6.82
C TYR A 581 -3.84 39.50 -7.50
N VAL A 582 -3.85 39.42 -8.83
CA VAL A 582 -4.80 38.58 -9.59
C VAL A 582 -4.08 37.42 -10.29
N ARG A 583 -2.83 37.62 -10.74
CA ARG A 583 -2.04 36.63 -11.49
C ARG A 583 -0.86 36.06 -10.70
N ASP A 584 -0.84 36.25 -9.38
CA ASP A 584 0.19 35.62 -8.53
C ASP A 584 -0.04 34.11 -8.50
N ASP A 585 0.81 33.39 -9.23
CA ASP A 585 0.85 31.93 -9.32
C ASP A 585 1.69 31.30 -8.20
N SER A 586 2.11 32.08 -7.20
CA SER A 586 2.77 31.56 -6.00
C SER A 586 1.78 31.25 -4.87
N THR A 587 2.01 30.15 -4.16
CA THR A 587 1.31 29.78 -2.92
C THR A 587 2.34 29.41 -1.84
N PHE A 588 1.94 29.46 -0.57
CA PHE A 588 2.80 28.94 0.50
C PHE A 588 2.69 27.42 0.55
N SER A 589 3.80 26.73 0.82
CA SER A 589 3.75 25.31 1.13
C SER A 589 2.90 25.09 2.39
N LEU A 590 1.72 24.47 2.22
CA LEU A 590 0.72 24.33 3.29
C LEU A 590 1.23 23.47 4.45
N ALA A 591 2.02 22.43 4.17
CA ALA A 591 2.60 21.56 5.19
C ALA A 591 3.60 22.32 6.08
N VAL A 592 4.49 23.10 5.47
CA VAL A 592 5.45 23.94 6.19
C VAL A 592 4.74 25.04 6.97
N LEU A 593 3.75 25.69 6.35
CA LEU A 593 2.97 26.75 6.98
C LEU A 593 2.22 26.22 8.21
N GLU A 594 1.51 25.10 8.09
CA GLU A 594 0.78 24.47 9.19
C GLU A 594 1.72 24.17 10.35
N ARG A 595 2.85 23.51 10.08
CA ARG A 595 3.80 23.15 11.12
C ARG A 595 4.42 24.37 11.80
N ARG A 596 4.85 25.39 11.04
CA ARG A 596 5.40 26.63 11.60
C ARG A 596 4.35 27.41 12.41
N LEU A 597 3.09 27.37 12.00
CA LEU A 597 1.99 27.94 12.78
C LEU A 597 1.75 27.16 14.07
N VAL A 598 1.83 25.83 14.03
CA VAL A 598 1.74 24.99 15.24
C VAL A 598 2.90 25.29 16.20
N GLU A 599 4.14 25.40 15.70
CA GLU A 599 5.32 25.79 16.48
C GLU A 599 5.14 27.19 17.09
N TYR A 600 4.67 28.17 16.31
CA TYR A 600 4.39 29.53 16.77
C TYR A 600 3.26 29.59 17.81
N CYS A 601 2.22 28.77 17.67
CA CYS A 601 1.13 28.66 18.64
C CYS A 601 1.54 27.91 19.91
N ALA A 602 2.49 26.98 19.81
CA ALA A 602 2.99 26.19 20.93
C ALA A 602 3.93 27.00 21.85
N ASP A 603 4.63 28.00 21.33
CA ASP A 603 5.45 28.92 22.14
C ASP A 603 4.65 30.17 22.58
N PRO A 604 4.26 30.29 23.86
CA PRO A 604 3.49 31.44 24.36
C PRO A 604 4.30 32.75 24.41
N GLN A 605 5.63 32.67 24.32
CA GLN A 605 6.54 33.82 24.34
C GLN A 605 6.84 34.33 22.92
N ALA A 606 6.92 33.44 21.93
CA ALA A 606 7.07 33.83 20.52
C ALA A 606 5.94 34.75 20.06
N ALA A 607 4.69 34.40 20.36
CA ALA A 607 3.51 35.20 20.01
C ALA A 607 3.44 36.58 20.68
N LYS A 608 4.15 36.76 21.80
CA LYS A 608 4.25 38.05 22.50
C LYS A 608 5.43 38.90 22.03
N LYS A 609 6.50 38.28 21.51
CA LYS A 609 7.72 38.96 21.04
C LYS A 609 7.55 39.55 19.64
N ALA A 610 6.96 38.81 18.70
CA ALA A 610 6.85 39.26 17.31
C ALA A 610 5.65 38.61 16.58
N ARG A 611 5.17 39.28 15.53
CA ARG A 611 4.17 38.70 14.62
C ARG A 611 4.81 37.56 13.82
N PHE A 612 4.01 36.56 13.45
CA PHE A 612 4.43 35.47 12.58
C PHE A 612 5.04 36.01 11.26
N ASP A 613 6.26 35.59 10.95
CA ASP A 613 6.98 36.04 9.77
C ASP A 613 6.71 35.12 8.57
N PHE A 614 5.97 35.66 7.59
CA PHE A 614 5.66 34.96 6.34
C PHE A 614 6.87 34.83 5.41
N ALA A 615 7.97 35.58 5.62
CA ALA A 615 9.17 35.46 4.81
C ALA A 615 9.95 34.15 5.08
N ALA A 616 9.75 33.56 6.26
CA ALA A 616 10.34 32.28 6.66
C ALA A 616 9.63 31.07 6.04
N VAL A 617 8.45 31.25 5.45
CA VAL A 617 7.71 30.18 4.79
C VAL A 617 8.04 30.17 3.29
N PRO A 618 8.56 29.05 2.74
CA PRO A 618 8.82 28.92 1.32
C PRO A 618 7.55 29.12 0.49
N ARG A 619 7.70 29.86 -0.61
CA ARG A 619 6.66 29.94 -1.64
C ARG A 619 6.96 28.94 -2.74
N ILE A 620 5.96 28.17 -3.10
CA ILE A 620 5.96 27.21 -4.21
C ILE A 620 5.06 27.73 -5.33
N SER A 621 5.22 27.23 -6.55
CA SER A 621 4.27 27.54 -7.61
C SER A 621 2.98 26.72 -7.43
N ARG A 622 1.85 27.26 -7.90
CA ARG A 622 0.57 26.51 -7.92
C ARG A 622 0.66 25.20 -8.70
N ALA A 623 1.46 25.15 -9.77
CA ALA A 623 1.68 23.93 -10.54
C ALA A 623 2.39 22.85 -9.71
N GLN A 624 3.40 23.23 -8.91
CA GLN A 624 4.08 22.32 -7.99
C GLN A 624 3.16 21.84 -6.85
N GLU A 625 2.31 22.73 -6.33
CA GLU A 625 1.29 22.35 -5.34
C GLU A 625 0.27 21.34 -5.91
N GLU A 626 -0.12 21.50 -7.18
CA GLU A 626 -1.03 20.57 -7.84
C GLU A 626 -0.39 19.20 -8.09
N GLU A 627 0.88 19.16 -8.49
CA GLU A 627 1.64 17.93 -8.69
C GLU A 627 1.83 17.15 -7.38
N THR A 628 2.18 17.84 -6.29
CA THR A 628 2.30 17.21 -4.95
C THR A 628 0.96 16.65 -4.46
N ARG A 629 -0.14 17.40 -4.62
CA ARG A 629 -1.49 16.91 -4.33
C ARG A 629 -1.89 15.71 -5.19
N HIS A 630 -1.50 15.71 -6.47
CA HIS A 630 -1.76 14.59 -7.37
C HIS A 630 -1.07 13.31 -6.89
N ARG A 631 0.20 13.41 -6.49
CA ARG A 631 0.98 12.28 -5.97
C ARG A 631 0.36 11.69 -4.70
N VAL A 632 0.09 12.53 -3.69
CA VAL A 632 -0.53 12.09 -2.43
C VAL A 632 -1.87 11.40 -2.66
N ARG A 633 -2.64 11.85 -3.65
CA ARG A 633 -3.93 11.24 -3.98
C ARG A 633 -3.80 9.90 -4.68
N LEU A 634 -2.81 9.73 -5.57
CA LEU A 634 -2.52 8.43 -6.18
C LEU A 634 -2.15 7.40 -5.11
N ASP A 635 -1.32 7.78 -4.14
CA ASP A 635 -0.95 6.92 -3.01
C ASP A 635 -2.18 6.57 -2.13
N ALA A 636 -3.06 7.54 -1.85
CA ALA A 636 -4.27 7.31 -1.08
C ALA A 636 -5.29 6.40 -1.82
N MET A 637 -5.42 6.55 -3.14
CA MET A 637 -6.26 5.70 -3.97
C MET A 637 -5.78 4.25 -3.95
N ASP A 638 -4.46 4.03 -3.95
CA ASP A 638 -3.87 2.70 -3.77
C ASP A 638 -4.18 2.10 -2.39
N GLN A 639 -4.25 2.90 -1.33
CA GLN A 639 -4.67 2.42 0.01
C GLN A 639 -6.15 2.03 0.10
N VAL A 640 -7.05 2.75 -0.57
CA VAL A 640 -8.49 2.42 -0.56
C VAL A 640 -8.75 1.17 -1.42
N LEU A 641 -8.09 1.06 -2.57
CA LEU A 641 -8.21 -0.09 -3.47
C LEU A 641 -7.54 -1.37 -2.93
N THR A 642 -6.72 -1.30 -1.88
CA THR A 642 -6.05 -2.47 -1.25
C THR A 642 -6.86 -3.12 -0.13
N GLY A 643 -7.97 -2.53 0.33
CA GLY A 643 -8.83 -3.15 1.36
C GLY A 643 -8.16 -3.33 2.73
N SER A 644 -7.07 -2.61 3.00
CA SER A 644 -6.30 -2.69 4.26
C SER A 644 -6.95 -1.96 5.45
N ALA A 645 -8.14 -1.38 5.25
CA ALA A 645 -8.84 -0.59 6.27
C ALA A 645 -9.41 -1.39 7.47
N LEU A 646 -9.16 -2.70 7.57
CA LEU A 646 -9.67 -3.55 8.65
C LEU A 646 -8.62 -4.03 9.65
N SER A 647 -7.36 -3.58 9.59
CA SER A 647 -6.38 -3.93 10.62
C SER A 647 -5.27 -2.89 10.78
N SER A 648 -5.55 -1.79 11.46
CA SER A 648 -4.50 -0.97 12.09
C SER A 648 -5.05 -0.06 13.18
N SER A 649 -5.48 -0.67 14.29
CA SER A 649 -5.50 0.01 15.59
C SER A 649 -4.50 -0.68 16.52
N ALA A 650 -3.20 -0.42 16.32
CA ALA A 650 -2.13 -0.44 17.33
C ALA A 650 -0.74 -0.42 16.67
N ALA A 651 0.14 0.39 17.25
CA ALA A 651 1.59 0.47 17.03
C ALA A 651 2.08 1.16 15.74
N ALA A 652 2.30 2.47 15.85
CA ALA A 652 3.26 3.18 15.01
C ALA A 652 4.67 2.66 15.34
N LYS A 653 5.31 2.03 14.35
CA LYS A 653 6.77 1.91 14.27
C LYS A 653 7.21 2.68 13.03
N ASP A 654 8.22 3.52 13.22
CA ASP A 654 8.88 4.31 12.18
C ASP A 654 9.53 3.36 11.17
N ASP A 655 8.88 3.16 10.03
CA ASP A 655 9.51 2.64 8.82
C ASP A 655 9.77 3.83 7.88
N VAL A 656 11.05 4.08 7.61
CA VAL A 656 11.53 5.03 6.60
C VAL A 656 11.24 4.43 5.23
N PRO A 657 10.45 5.08 4.35
CA PRO A 657 10.26 4.59 3.00
C PRO A 657 11.55 4.77 2.20
N GLN A 658 12.24 3.65 1.94
CA GLN A 658 13.28 3.53 0.93
C GLN A 658 12.64 3.61 -0.48
N SER A 659 13.34 4.29 -1.39
CA SER A 659 12.98 4.65 -2.78
C SER A 659 11.91 5.74 -2.93
N ALA A 660 12.37 7.00 -2.93
CA ALA A 660 11.57 8.14 -3.38
C ALA A 660 12.41 9.01 -4.33
N ASP A 661 12.02 8.96 -5.60
CA ASP A 661 12.49 9.81 -6.68
C ASP A 661 12.61 11.29 -6.30
N ALA A 662 13.65 11.91 -6.86
CA ALA A 662 14.00 13.31 -6.72
C ALA A 662 12.83 14.23 -7.11
N ARG A 663 12.15 14.82 -6.10
CA ARG A 663 11.35 16.09 -6.12
C ARG A 663 10.52 16.22 -4.83
N ALA A 664 11.13 16.00 -3.66
CA ALA A 664 10.58 16.48 -2.39
C ALA A 664 11.14 17.88 -2.13
N ASP A 665 10.29 18.82 -1.70
CA ASP A 665 10.64 20.22 -1.43
C ASP A 665 11.94 20.31 -0.61
N GLY A 666 12.96 21.00 -1.13
CA GLY A 666 14.24 21.19 -0.43
C GLY A 666 14.08 21.81 0.96
N ALA A 667 12.97 22.54 1.18
CA ALA A 667 12.63 23.11 2.48
C ALA A 667 12.07 22.10 3.50
N ASP A 668 11.29 21.10 3.05
CA ASP A 668 10.80 20.03 3.96
C ASP A 668 11.95 19.15 4.44
N ARG A 669 12.91 18.86 3.54
CA ARG A 669 14.16 18.15 3.86
C ARG A 669 15.04 18.94 4.81
N LEU A 670 15.25 20.24 4.57
CA LEU A 670 16.02 21.12 5.46
C LEU A 670 15.51 21.06 6.91
N VAL A 671 14.19 21.04 7.09
CA VAL A 671 13.56 20.99 8.43
C VAL A 671 13.68 19.58 9.07
N GLN A 672 13.68 18.51 8.28
CA GLN A 672 13.97 17.16 8.78
C GLN A 672 15.42 17.04 9.25
N TYR A 673 16.37 17.50 8.44
CA TYR A 673 17.77 17.53 8.81
C TYR A 673 18.04 18.43 10.02
N ALA A 674 17.38 19.59 10.10
CA ALA A 674 17.49 20.46 11.28
C ALA A 674 17.09 19.75 12.58
N LYS A 675 16.05 18.91 12.56
CA LYS A 675 15.66 18.09 13.73
C LYS A 675 16.72 17.05 14.10
N GLN A 676 17.26 16.35 13.10
CA GLN A 676 18.29 15.32 13.30
C GLN A 676 19.56 15.95 13.87
N LEU A 677 20.02 17.06 13.29
CA LEU A 677 21.21 17.78 13.70
C LEU A 677 21.04 18.41 15.10
N ALA A 678 19.86 18.93 15.44
CA ALA A 678 19.56 19.47 16.77
C ALA A 678 19.56 18.41 17.88
N ALA A 679 19.35 17.13 17.54
CA ALA A 679 19.42 16.04 18.51
C ALA A 679 20.86 15.70 18.92
N ILE A 680 21.87 16.19 18.19
CA ILE A 680 23.28 15.88 18.40
C ILE A 680 23.92 16.98 19.26
N PRO A 681 24.31 16.69 20.52
CA PRO A 681 24.83 17.71 21.42
C PRO A 681 26.11 18.39 20.92
N ALA A 682 26.95 17.66 20.19
CA ALA A 682 28.21 18.16 19.63
C ALA A 682 28.02 19.26 18.56
N LEU A 683 26.86 19.28 17.89
CA LEU A 683 26.55 20.22 16.81
C LEU A 683 25.72 21.42 17.30
N ALA A 684 25.21 21.40 18.54
CA ALA A 684 24.39 22.46 19.09
C ALA A 684 25.09 23.83 19.15
N ALA A 685 26.42 23.85 19.15
CA ALA A 685 27.23 25.08 19.17
C ALA A 685 27.28 25.80 17.80
N PHE A 686 26.92 25.14 16.70
CA PHE A 686 27.05 25.68 15.33
C PHE A 686 25.87 26.59 14.92
N GLY A 687 24.74 26.51 15.63
CA GLY A 687 23.53 27.30 15.40
C GLY A 687 22.25 26.49 15.65
N GLU A 688 21.09 27.14 15.74
CA GLU A 688 19.80 26.46 15.97
C GLU A 688 19.33 25.59 14.78
N GLN A 689 19.73 25.95 13.55
CA GLN A 689 19.40 25.22 12.33
C GLN A 689 20.41 25.54 11.22
N PRO A 690 20.66 24.60 10.27
CA PRO A 690 21.46 24.88 9.09
C PRO A 690 20.74 25.90 8.19
N LEU A 691 21.51 26.77 7.54
CA LEU A 691 21.00 27.77 6.59
C LEU A 691 20.63 27.11 5.26
N VAL A 692 21.47 26.17 4.80
CA VAL A 692 21.28 25.41 3.57
C VAL A 692 21.65 23.96 3.84
N SER A 693 20.97 23.02 3.17
CA SER A 693 21.36 21.62 3.14
C SER A 693 21.28 21.14 1.70
N SER A 694 22.19 20.25 1.30
CA SER A 694 22.23 19.72 -0.06
C SER A 694 20.90 19.04 -0.39
N GLN A 695 20.39 19.28 -1.60
CA GLN A 695 19.07 18.78 -1.99
C GLN A 695 19.09 17.27 -2.27
N ARG A 696 20.22 16.77 -2.76
CA ARG A 696 20.49 15.37 -3.05
C ARG A 696 21.66 14.89 -2.20
N ALA A 697 21.55 13.65 -1.71
CA ALA A 697 22.69 12.96 -1.13
C ALA A 697 23.60 12.50 -2.28
N VAL A 698 24.91 12.73 -2.14
CA VAL A 698 25.92 12.24 -3.08
C VAL A 698 26.26 10.82 -2.67
N GLU A 699 26.12 9.86 -3.57
CA GLU A 699 26.53 8.48 -3.32
C GLU A 699 28.05 8.42 -3.43
N LEU A 700 28.73 7.96 -2.38
CA LEU A 700 30.20 7.84 -2.35
C LEU A 700 30.68 6.40 -2.61
N THR A 701 29.73 5.50 -2.84
CA THR A 701 29.92 4.07 -3.11
C THR A 701 28.76 3.57 -3.97
N GLU A 702 28.99 2.60 -4.83
CA GLU A 702 27.94 1.99 -5.65
C GLU A 702 26.97 1.13 -4.80
N SER A 703 25.72 0.98 -5.24
CA SER A 703 24.65 0.29 -4.49
C SER A 703 24.88 -1.21 -4.23
N GLU A 704 25.83 -1.83 -4.93
CA GLU A 704 26.15 -3.27 -4.84
C GLU A 704 27.44 -3.56 -4.05
N THR A 705 28.01 -2.55 -3.38
CA THR A 705 29.25 -2.69 -2.60
C THR A 705 29.00 -3.13 -1.15
N GLU A 706 30.08 -3.48 -0.46
CA GLU A 706 30.12 -3.95 0.94
C GLU A 706 29.51 -2.94 1.92
N TYR A 707 29.70 -1.64 1.65
CA TYR A 707 29.15 -0.55 2.45
C TYR A 707 28.54 0.50 1.53
N VAL A 708 27.24 0.76 1.71
CA VAL A 708 26.56 1.82 0.96
C VAL A 708 26.62 3.12 1.76
N VAL A 709 27.39 4.08 1.27
CA VAL A 709 27.62 5.39 1.90
C VAL A 709 27.05 6.51 1.05
N ARG A 710 26.25 7.38 1.67
CA ARG A 710 25.71 8.60 1.07
C ARG A 710 26.07 9.81 1.90
N CYS A 711 26.44 10.90 1.24
CA CYS A 711 26.85 12.15 1.88
C CYS A 711 25.84 13.27 1.64
N VAL A 712 25.43 13.94 2.72
CA VAL A 712 24.59 15.15 2.72
C VAL A 712 25.37 16.29 3.37
N LYS A 713 25.36 17.48 2.77
CA LYS A 713 26.12 18.64 3.24
C LYS A 713 25.18 19.65 3.89
N HIS A 714 25.56 20.18 5.05
CA HIS A 714 24.78 21.17 5.79
C HIS A 714 25.63 22.41 6.07
N VAL A 715 25.17 23.57 5.63
CA VAL A 715 25.90 24.83 5.72
C VAL A 715 25.29 25.70 6.81
N TYR A 716 26.12 26.12 7.77
CA TYR A 716 25.83 27.10 8.81
C TYR A 716 26.55 28.42 8.49
N GLU A 717 26.33 29.45 9.31
CA GLU A 717 26.96 30.77 9.11
C GLU A 717 28.50 30.70 9.16
N ARG A 718 29.07 29.92 10.09
CA ARG A 718 30.52 29.73 10.27
C ARG A 718 31.00 28.28 10.15
N HIS A 719 30.10 27.31 9.93
CA HIS A 719 30.44 25.90 9.94
C HIS A 719 29.86 25.16 8.73
N VAL A 720 30.50 24.07 8.33
CA VAL A 720 29.98 23.12 7.32
C VAL A 720 30.01 21.74 7.94
N VAL A 721 28.89 21.01 7.88
CA VAL A 721 28.75 19.65 8.42
C VAL A 721 28.46 18.69 7.27
N PHE A 722 29.26 17.64 7.17
CA PHE A 722 29.05 16.50 6.28
C PHE A 722 28.38 15.38 7.08
N GLN A 723 27.18 14.99 6.67
CA GLN A 723 26.45 13.84 7.19
C GLN A 723 26.70 12.65 6.27
N PHE A 724 27.14 11.52 6.83
CA PHE A 724 27.36 10.27 6.12
C PHE A 724 26.36 9.22 6.58
N ASP A 725 25.43 8.85 5.70
CA ASP A 725 24.50 7.75 5.93
C ASP A 725 25.16 6.46 5.44
N VAL A 726 25.51 5.57 6.37
CA VAL A 726 26.27 4.34 6.12
C VAL A 726 25.36 3.13 6.36
N THR A 727 25.31 2.20 5.41
CA THR A 727 24.60 0.92 5.54
C THR A 727 25.56 -0.23 5.30
N ASN A 728 25.66 -1.14 6.27
CA ASN A 728 26.42 -2.38 6.14
C ASN A 728 25.59 -3.44 5.40
N THR A 729 26.08 -3.94 4.26
CA THR A 729 25.42 -4.97 3.44
C THR A 729 25.95 -6.38 3.71
N ILE A 730 26.90 -6.55 4.64
CA ILE A 730 27.48 -7.84 5.03
C ILE A 730 26.77 -8.39 6.26
N ALA A 731 26.15 -9.57 6.13
CA ALA A 731 25.35 -10.21 7.19
C ALA A 731 26.18 -10.86 8.31
N GLU A 732 27.44 -11.20 8.04
CA GLU A 732 28.36 -11.90 8.95
C GLU A 732 29.22 -10.93 9.79
N GLN A 733 29.01 -9.61 9.65
CA GLN A 733 29.81 -8.59 10.30
C GLN A 733 28.95 -7.54 11.02
N VAL A 734 29.42 -7.11 12.19
CA VAL A 734 28.94 -5.90 12.86
C VAL A 734 30.11 -4.94 12.97
N LEU A 735 29.87 -3.67 12.63
CA LEU A 735 30.90 -2.64 12.72
C LEU A 735 30.70 -1.84 14.00
N GLU A 736 31.77 -1.60 14.75
CA GLU A 736 31.77 -0.70 15.90
C GLU A 736 32.63 0.53 15.63
N GLN A 737 32.26 1.67 16.25
CA GLN A 737 32.98 2.94 16.16
C GLN A 737 33.25 3.38 14.71
N VAL A 738 32.23 3.37 13.86
CA VAL A 738 32.36 3.75 12.45
C VAL A 738 32.52 5.26 12.33
N GLU A 739 33.72 5.72 11.97
CA GLU A 739 34.07 7.11 11.75
C GLU A 739 34.43 7.34 10.27
N VAL A 740 34.17 8.55 9.76
CA VAL A 740 34.63 8.95 8.42
C VAL A 740 35.77 9.95 8.59
N ALA A 741 36.97 9.56 8.19
CA ALA A 741 38.11 10.46 8.08
C ALA A 741 38.02 11.22 6.74
N MET A 742 38.06 12.54 6.81
CA MET A 742 38.08 13.42 5.64
C MET A 742 39.42 14.15 5.58
N GLU A 743 40.16 13.94 4.51
CA GLU A 743 41.47 14.57 4.27
C GLU A 743 41.41 15.36 2.95
N SER A 744 42.03 16.53 2.92
CA SER A 744 42.11 17.37 1.72
C SER A 744 43.41 18.16 1.77
N ASP A 745 44.03 18.35 0.62
CA ASP A 745 45.24 19.19 0.50
C ASP A 745 44.86 20.69 0.37
N ASP A 746 43.57 20.98 0.11
CA ASP A 746 43.05 22.33 -0.20
C ASP A 746 42.50 23.08 1.04
N ILE A 747 42.58 22.50 2.23
CA ILE A 747 41.95 23.05 3.46
C ILE A 747 42.83 24.04 4.23
N ASP A 748 44.14 24.08 3.97
CA ASP A 748 45.11 24.86 4.76
C ASP A 748 44.78 26.36 4.77
N GLY A 749 44.21 26.81 5.90
CA GLY A 749 43.84 28.21 6.15
C GLY A 749 42.39 28.59 5.82
N VAL A 750 41.57 27.68 5.26
CA VAL A 750 40.19 27.95 4.86
C VAL A 750 39.17 27.18 5.74
N LEU A 751 39.43 25.90 6.00
CA LEU A 751 38.57 25.04 6.83
C LEU A 751 39.37 24.35 7.93
N GLN A 752 38.84 24.33 9.14
CA GLN A 752 39.42 23.61 10.27
C GLN A 752 38.47 22.52 10.76
N PRO A 753 38.90 21.25 10.91
CA PRO A 753 38.06 20.21 11.49
C PRO A 753 37.81 20.49 12.98
N VAL A 754 36.55 20.46 13.41
CA VAL A 754 36.14 20.80 14.79
C VAL A 754 35.43 19.63 15.49
N VAL A 755 34.65 18.84 14.75
CA VAL A 755 33.84 17.75 15.32
C VAL A 755 33.85 16.54 14.40
N ALA A 756 34.01 15.35 14.96
CA ALA A 756 33.70 14.07 14.32
C ALA A 756 32.80 13.25 15.25
N VAL A 757 31.69 12.72 14.72
CA VAL A 757 30.73 11.89 15.44
C VAL A 757 30.66 10.54 14.75
N ALA A 758 31.18 9.52 15.43
CA ALA A 758 31.18 8.14 14.97
C ALA A 758 29.85 7.42 15.27
N ILE A 759 29.52 6.40 14.48
CA ILE A 759 28.41 5.49 14.75
C ILE A 759 28.88 4.46 15.79
N PRO A 760 28.21 4.33 16.95
CA PRO A 760 28.67 3.40 17.98
C PRO A 760 28.67 1.94 17.53
N VAL A 761 27.58 1.49 16.89
CA VAL A 761 27.42 0.12 16.38
C VAL A 761 26.56 0.17 15.12
N LEU A 762 27.02 -0.44 14.03
CA LEU A 762 26.32 -0.57 12.75
C LEU A 762 26.08 -2.05 12.44
N ARG A 763 24.81 -2.45 12.44
CA ARG A 763 24.38 -3.83 12.15
C ARG A 763 24.03 -4.01 10.68
N TYR A 764 23.98 -5.26 10.23
CA TYR A 764 23.51 -5.63 8.90
C TYR A 764 22.15 -4.99 8.57
N ASP A 765 22.08 -4.34 7.41
CA ASP A 765 20.89 -3.70 6.82
C ASP A 765 20.19 -2.67 7.73
N ALA A 766 20.92 -2.17 8.74
CA ALA A 766 20.46 -1.11 9.63
C ALA A 766 21.27 0.17 9.35
N PRO A 767 20.68 1.19 8.68
CA PRO A 767 21.41 2.41 8.36
C PRO A 767 21.79 3.20 9.62
N GLY A 768 23.02 3.69 9.67
CA GLY A 768 23.53 4.58 10.71
C GLY A 768 24.08 5.87 10.12
N THR A 769 24.17 6.93 10.94
CA THR A 769 24.63 8.24 10.49
C THR A 769 25.86 8.71 11.25
N ALA A 770 26.93 9.05 10.52
CA ALA A 770 28.14 9.69 11.03
C ALA A 770 28.19 11.17 10.61
N TYR A 771 28.91 12.00 11.35
CA TYR A 771 29.01 13.44 11.06
C TYR A 771 30.45 13.94 11.17
N VAL A 772 30.86 14.79 10.24
CA VAL A 772 32.15 15.50 10.27
C VAL A 772 31.88 17.01 10.08
N GLY A 773 32.32 17.82 11.03
CA GLY A 773 32.09 19.26 11.06
C GLY A 773 33.37 20.07 10.94
N PHE A 774 33.35 21.06 10.05
CA PHE A 774 34.44 22.02 9.82
C PHE A 774 34.00 23.44 10.20
N GLU A 775 34.90 24.22 10.79
CA GLU A 775 34.77 25.67 10.97
C GLU A 775 35.44 26.40 9.79
N ARG A 776 34.77 27.45 9.30
CA ARG A 776 35.27 28.34 8.26
C ARG A 776 36.15 29.42 8.89
N LEU A 777 37.43 29.44 8.51
CA LEU A 777 38.42 30.38 9.03
C LEU A 777 38.48 31.69 8.23
N ALA A 778 38.13 31.64 6.94
CA ALA A 778 38.06 32.78 6.03
C ALA A 778 36.60 33.16 5.70
N GLU A 779 36.37 34.42 5.34
CA GLU A 779 35.07 34.87 4.81
C GLU A 779 34.79 34.34 3.39
N ASP A 780 35.86 33.99 2.65
CA ASP A 780 35.76 33.39 1.32
C ASP A 780 35.02 32.04 1.34
N VAL A 781 34.39 31.70 0.21
CA VAL A 781 33.63 30.46 0.06
C VAL A 781 34.61 29.31 -0.19
N PRO A 782 34.67 28.30 0.69
CA PRO A 782 35.55 27.17 0.49
C PRO A 782 35.10 26.33 -0.71
N ALA A 783 36.00 26.12 -1.67
CA ALA A 783 35.90 25.05 -2.65
C ALA A 783 37.00 24.04 -2.33
N ALA A 784 36.65 22.79 -2.08
CA ALA A 784 37.60 21.76 -1.66
C ALA A 784 37.12 20.37 -2.08
N SER A 785 38.06 19.48 -2.41
CA SER A 785 37.80 18.06 -2.61
C SER A 785 38.37 17.27 -1.43
N PHE A 786 37.56 16.41 -0.83
CA PHE A 786 37.91 15.60 0.34
C PHE A 786 38.03 14.14 -0.02
N ALA A 787 39.22 13.56 0.14
CA ALA A 787 39.40 12.12 0.21
C ALA A 787 38.73 11.59 1.48
N CYS A 788 37.80 10.64 1.32
CA CYS A 788 37.01 10.11 2.42
C CYS A 788 37.39 8.65 2.68
N THR A 789 37.67 8.30 3.94
CA THR A 789 37.99 6.93 4.36
C THR A 789 37.15 6.56 5.56
N LEU A 790 36.38 5.48 5.45
CA LEU A 790 35.60 4.90 6.54
C LEU A 790 36.55 4.09 7.43
N LYS A 791 36.62 4.39 8.72
CA LYS A 791 37.43 3.69 9.73
C LYS A 791 36.51 3.04 10.75
N PHE A 792 36.67 1.76 11.02
CA PHE A 792 35.78 1.01 11.91
C PHE A 792 36.48 -0.22 12.51
N ILE A 793 35.86 -0.79 13.54
CA ILE A 793 36.26 -2.07 14.12
C ILE A 793 35.29 -3.13 13.64
N VAL A 794 35.79 -4.15 12.94
CA VAL A 794 34.98 -5.28 12.44
C VAL A 794 34.91 -6.36 13.51
N LYS A 795 33.70 -6.85 13.79
CA LYS A 795 33.44 -8.04 14.62
C LYS A 795 32.65 -9.07 13.83
N GLU A 796 33.03 -10.34 13.94
CA GLU A 796 32.29 -11.43 13.32
C GLU A 796 30.99 -11.70 14.11
N CYS A 797 29.87 -11.89 13.41
CA CYS A 797 28.57 -12.15 14.03
C CYS A 797 27.89 -13.38 13.42
N ASP A 798 27.08 -14.08 14.23
CA ASP A 798 26.28 -15.20 13.73
C ASP A 798 25.09 -14.65 12.89
N PRO A 799 25.01 -14.96 11.58
CA PRO A 799 23.97 -14.43 10.70
C PRO A 799 22.53 -14.83 11.10
N ALA A 800 22.34 -15.78 12.01
CA ALA A 800 21.02 -16.13 12.54
C ALA A 800 20.57 -15.29 13.73
N THR A 801 21.50 -14.79 14.55
CA THR A 801 21.21 -14.04 15.79
C THR A 801 21.54 -12.55 15.68
N GLY A 802 22.50 -12.19 14.81
CA GLY A 802 23.02 -10.83 14.68
C GLY A 802 23.80 -10.35 15.91
N GLU A 803 24.20 -11.27 16.79
CA GLU A 803 25.04 -10.99 17.96
C GLU A 803 26.51 -11.31 17.64
N PRO A 804 27.47 -10.45 18.05
CA PRO A 804 28.90 -10.73 17.89
C PRO A 804 29.30 -11.94 18.73
N GLU A 805 30.29 -12.72 18.28
CA GLU A 805 30.77 -13.88 19.03
C GLU A 805 31.36 -13.48 20.40
N ASP A 806 31.02 -14.25 21.45
CA ASP A 806 31.48 -14.00 22.82
C ASP A 806 33.01 -14.09 22.93
N GLY A 807 33.67 -12.94 23.02
CA GLY A 807 35.13 -12.82 23.18
C GLY A 807 35.89 -12.32 21.95
N ASP A 808 35.20 -11.91 20.88
CA ASP A 808 35.80 -11.21 19.75
C ASP A 808 35.95 -9.70 20.06
N ASP A 809 37.20 -9.28 20.27
CA ASP A 809 37.55 -7.87 20.49
C ASP A 809 37.50 -7.07 19.17
N GLY A 810 37.34 -7.74 18.02
CA GLY A 810 37.35 -7.16 16.68
C GLY A 810 38.74 -6.69 16.23
N PHE A 811 38.87 -6.33 14.95
CA PHE A 811 40.06 -5.69 14.41
C PHE A 811 39.73 -4.39 13.68
N GLU A 812 40.64 -3.43 13.71
CA GLU A 812 40.52 -2.16 12.99
C GLU A 812 40.70 -2.39 11.49
N ASP A 813 39.78 -1.85 10.70
CA ASP A 813 39.80 -1.89 9.24
C ASP A 813 39.41 -0.53 8.65
N ASP A 814 39.85 -0.27 7.42
CA ASP A 814 39.60 0.97 6.70
C ASP A 814 39.14 0.75 5.26
N TYR A 815 38.09 1.47 4.86
CA TYR A 815 37.47 1.37 3.53
C TYR A 815 37.51 2.72 2.82
N SER A 816 38.11 2.76 1.63
CA SER A 816 38.24 3.97 0.82
C SER A 816 36.93 4.30 0.09
N LEU A 817 36.47 5.54 0.21
CA LEU A 817 35.26 6.06 -0.42
C LEU A 817 35.59 6.99 -1.59
N GLU A 818 34.61 7.31 -2.43
CA GLU A 818 34.75 8.38 -3.42
C GLU A 818 34.91 9.75 -2.75
N THR A 819 35.50 10.70 -3.50
CA THR A 819 35.79 12.04 -2.99
C THR A 819 34.51 12.86 -2.79
N ALA A 820 34.36 13.47 -1.62
CA ALA A 820 33.30 14.43 -1.36
C ALA A 820 33.76 15.83 -1.79
N GLU A 821 33.07 16.44 -2.74
CA GLU A 821 33.37 17.80 -3.20
C GLU A 821 32.55 18.83 -2.43
N LEU A 822 33.11 19.99 -2.12
CA LEU A 822 32.40 21.17 -1.60
C LEU A 822 32.55 22.30 -2.61
N GLY A 823 31.44 22.85 -3.09
CA GLY A 823 31.45 23.92 -4.09
C GLY A 823 30.41 25.01 -3.84
N PRO A 824 30.42 26.10 -4.64
CA PRO A 824 29.50 27.23 -4.46
C PRO A 824 28.01 26.84 -4.51
N GLY A 825 27.66 25.82 -5.30
CA GLY A 825 26.29 25.29 -5.37
C GLY A 825 25.78 24.76 -4.03
N ASP A 826 26.63 24.28 -3.13
CA ASP A 826 26.21 23.77 -1.81
C ASP A 826 25.72 24.88 -0.86
N PHE A 827 26.10 26.14 -1.13
CA PHE A 827 25.69 27.33 -0.39
C PHE A 827 24.39 27.93 -0.96
N MET A 828 23.87 27.38 -2.05
CA MET A 828 22.66 27.85 -2.72
C MET A 828 21.42 27.08 -2.25
N GLN A 829 20.40 27.80 -1.81
CA GLN A 829 19.10 27.22 -1.52
C GLN A 829 18.19 27.36 -2.74
N ALA A 830 17.84 26.26 -3.41
CA ALA A 830 16.84 26.30 -4.48
C ALA A 830 15.51 26.82 -3.92
N THR A 831 15.08 27.99 -4.39
CA THR A 831 13.85 28.64 -3.93
C THR A 831 13.23 29.33 -5.12
N TYR A 832 11.94 29.11 -5.34
CA TYR A 832 11.20 29.84 -6.36
C TYR A 832 11.05 31.31 -5.95
N ILE A 833 11.46 32.22 -6.85
CA ILE A 833 11.33 33.67 -6.65
C ILE A 833 10.31 34.22 -7.64
N PRO A 834 9.15 34.73 -7.17
CA PRO A 834 8.16 35.39 -8.04
C PRO A 834 8.74 36.63 -8.73
N ASP A 835 8.25 36.95 -9.94
CA ASP A 835 8.69 38.10 -10.76
C ASP A 835 10.22 38.13 -11.03
N SER A 836 10.81 36.96 -11.32
CA SER A 836 12.26 36.82 -11.58
C SER A 836 12.76 37.69 -12.75
N GLU A 837 11.90 38.04 -13.71
CA GLU A 837 12.24 38.96 -14.80
C GLU A 837 12.44 40.40 -14.31
N ALA A 838 11.55 40.90 -13.46
CA ALA A 838 11.70 42.24 -12.88
C ALA A 838 12.88 42.30 -11.90
N LEU A 839 13.09 41.22 -11.14
CA LEU A 839 14.26 41.10 -10.27
C LEU A 839 15.56 41.11 -11.09
N TRP A 840 15.59 40.37 -12.21
CA TRP A 840 16.73 40.37 -13.13
C TRP A 840 17.09 41.78 -13.60
N GLU A 841 16.11 42.57 -14.05
CA GLU A 841 16.31 43.96 -14.48
C GLU A 841 16.79 44.88 -13.34
N SER A 842 16.30 44.66 -12.12
CA SER A 842 16.74 45.47 -10.97
C SER A 842 18.18 45.20 -10.51
N LEU A 843 18.75 44.05 -10.88
CA LEU A 843 20.08 43.57 -10.47
C LEU A 843 21.13 43.73 -11.59
N GLU A 844 20.94 44.66 -12.53
CA GLU A 844 21.85 44.90 -13.66
C GLU A 844 23.29 45.23 -13.23
N ASP A 845 23.47 45.89 -12.09
CA ASP A 845 24.79 46.34 -11.61
C ASP A 845 25.70 45.20 -11.11
N GLY A 846 25.18 43.97 -10.91
CA GLY A 846 25.89 42.82 -10.36
C GLY A 846 25.92 41.59 -11.28
N GLU A 847 26.01 41.82 -12.60
CA GLU A 847 25.98 40.77 -13.63
C GLU A 847 27.36 40.16 -13.92
N SER A 848 27.42 38.83 -13.88
CA SER A 848 28.57 38.04 -14.33
C SER A 848 28.13 37.11 -15.47
N ILE A 849 28.85 37.14 -16.60
CA ILE A 849 28.54 36.32 -17.78
C ILE A 849 29.79 35.56 -18.21
N GLU A 850 29.64 34.26 -18.41
CA GLU A 850 30.70 33.41 -18.97
C GLU A 850 30.13 32.44 -20.01
N THR A 851 30.95 32.07 -20.99
CA THR A 851 30.57 31.14 -22.07
C THR A 851 31.43 29.89 -22.01
N PHE A 852 30.79 28.75 -21.83
CA PHE A 852 31.40 27.43 -21.72
C PHE A 852 31.21 26.63 -23.00
N ALA A 853 32.28 25.95 -23.43
CA ALA A 853 32.24 24.99 -24.54
C ALA A 853 32.31 23.57 -23.99
N LEU A 854 31.14 22.94 -23.79
CA LEU A 854 30.99 21.65 -23.14
C LEU A 854 30.90 20.54 -24.19
N SER A 855 32.05 19.98 -24.55
CA SER A 855 32.19 18.96 -25.60
C SER A 855 31.72 17.55 -25.18
N SER A 856 31.59 17.29 -23.87
CA SER A 856 31.22 16.00 -23.29
C SER A 856 29.72 15.68 -23.40
N PHE A 857 28.84 16.67 -23.54
CA PHE A 857 27.40 16.45 -23.55
C PHE A 857 26.85 16.07 -24.92
N SER A 858 26.06 15.00 -24.94
CA SER A 858 25.44 14.47 -26.15
C SER A 858 24.15 15.21 -26.53
N SER A 859 23.50 15.86 -25.55
CA SER A 859 22.23 16.55 -25.70
C SER A 859 22.11 17.77 -24.78
N ILE A 860 21.23 18.71 -25.14
CA ILE A 860 20.91 19.88 -24.33
C ILE A 860 20.20 19.47 -23.02
N GLU A 861 19.35 18.46 -23.05
CA GLU A 861 18.58 17.99 -21.87
C GLU A 861 19.49 17.43 -20.77
N GLU A 862 20.47 16.60 -21.16
CA GLU A 862 21.50 16.08 -20.27
C GLU A 862 22.34 17.20 -19.64
N CYS A 863 22.78 18.16 -20.47
CA CYS A 863 23.55 19.32 -20.03
C CYS A 863 22.77 20.17 -19.01
N ILE A 864 21.50 20.49 -19.28
CA ILE A 864 20.67 21.30 -18.37
C ILE A 864 20.46 20.61 -17.04
N THR A 865 20.22 19.29 -17.06
CA THR A 865 20.01 18.51 -15.84
C THR A 865 21.25 18.56 -14.96
N LYS A 866 22.45 18.39 -15.55
CA LYS A 866 23.72 18.49 -14.83
C LYS A 866 24.02 19.91 -14.33
N VAL A 867 23.71 20.94 -15.12
CA VAL A 867 23.85 22.34 -14.68
C VAL A 867 22.90 22.64 -13.51
N CYS A 868 21.69 22.12 -13.54
CA CYS A 868 20.74 22.25 -12.43
C CYS A 868 21.27 21.58 -11.15
N ASP A 869 21.85 20.39 -11.29
CA ASP A 869 22.48 19.65 -10.18
C ASP A 869 23.68 20.42 -9.59
N LEU A 870 24.54 21.01 -10.44
CA LEU A 870 25.72 21.77 -9.99
C LEU A 870 25.35 23.10 -9.30
N LEU A 871 24.35 23.81 -9.83
CA LEU A 871 23.94 25.11 -9.29
C LEU A 871 23.07 24.98 -8.04
N ASN A 872 22.40 23.83 -7.81
CA ASN A 872 21.40 23.62 -6.76
C ASN A 872 20.34 24.75 -6.70
N MET A 873 19.91 25.24 -7.87
CA MET A 873 18.90 26.30 -8.01
C MET A 873 17.56 25.74 -8.50
N CYS A 874 16.47 26.46 -8.22
CA CYS A 874 15.13 26.06 -8.62
C CYS A 874 14.92 26.40 -10.11
N PRO A 875 14.70 25.41 -10.99
CA PRO A 875 14.38 25.67 -12.39
C PRO A 875 13.00 26.33 -12.53
N LEU A 876 12.88 27.33 -13.41
CA LEU A 876 11.60 27.96 -13.77
C LEU A 876 10.87 27.17 -14.87
N ASP A 877 9.58 27.46 -15.10
CA ASP A 877 8.71 26.66 -15.99
C ASP A 877 9.30 26.43 -17.38
N GLY A 878 9.46 25.15 -17.75
CA GLY A 878 10.03 24.73 -19.03
C GLY A 878 11.55 24.81 -19.13
N ALA A 879 12.27 25.10 -18.04
CA ALA A 879 13.73 25.16 -18.02
C ALA A 879 14.37 23.79 -18.31
N LEU A 880 13.86 22.71 -17.74
CA LEU A 880 14.41 21.35 -17.92
C LEU A 880 13.98 20.67 -19.23
N THR A 881 12.94 21.17 -19.90
CA THR A 881 12.36 20.53 -21.11
C THR A 881 12.65 21.37 -22.36
N PRO A 882 13.69 21.02 -23.15
CA PRO A 882 14.03 21.80 -24.32
C PRO A 882 12.97 21.72 -25.41
N ARG A 883 12.42 22.89 -25.81
CA ARG A 883 11.44 22.99 -26.91
C ARG A 883 12.07 22.74 -28.29
N SER A 884 13.38 22.93 -28.42
CA SER A 884 14.14 22.76 -29.66
C SER A 884 15.43 22.01 -29.39
N LYS A 885 15.80 21.10 -30.30
CA LYS A 885 17.05 20.32 -30.24
C LYS A 885 18.31 21.14 -30.55
N ALA A 886 18.15 22.35 -31.11
CA ALA A 886 19.28 23.18 -31.55
C ALA A 886 19.62 24.32 -30.58
N ALA A 887 18.63 24.89 -29.90
CA ALA A 887 18.82 26.00 -28.99
C ALA A 887 17.79 25.98 -27.86
N HIS A 888 18.21 26.31 -26.65
CA HIS A 888 17.34 26.39 -25.48
C HIS A 888 17.73 27.56 -24.59
N LYS A 889 16.75 28.08 -23.85
CA LYS A 889 16.97 29.07 -22.81
C LYS A 889 16.33 28.55 -21.53
N ALA A 890 17.09 28.53 -20.45
CA ALA A 890 16.62 28.15 -19.13
C ALA A 890 16.95 29.25 -18.13
N ALA A 891 16.15 29.32 -17.06
CA ALA A 891 16.35 30.25 -15.97
C ALA A 891 16.14 29.52 -14.65
N PHE A 892 17.00 29.84 -13.69
CA PHE A 892 17.05 29.23 -12.37
C PHE A 892 17.02 30.32 -11.31
N THR A 893 16.38 30.03 -10.17
CA THR A 893 16.23 30.96 -9.05
C THR A 893 16.64 30.31 -7.75
N GLY A 894 17.30 31.06 -6.88
CA GLY A 894 17.80 30.54 -5.61
C GLY A 894 18.10 31.65 -4.62
N LYS A 895 18.34 31.26 -3.37
CA LYS A 895 18.82 32.16 -2.34
C LYS A 895 20.18 31.70 -1.84
N TRP A 896 21.19 32.55 -2.00
CA TRP A 896 22.50 32.33 -1.42
C TRP A 896 22.42 32.39 0.11
N MET A 897 22.90 31.33 0.77
CA MET A 897 22.85 31.17 2.24
C MET A 897 21.44 31.38 2.84
N GLY A 898 20.40 31.09 2.04
CA GLY A 898 19.00 31.30 2.40
C GLY A 898 18.54 32.76 2.50
N ARG A 899 19.40 33.75 2.19
CA ARG A 899 19.11 35.18 2.34
C ARG A 899 19.10 35.93 1.01
N ALA A 900 20.25 36.04 0.35
CA ALA A 900 20.44 36.90 -0.82
C ALA A 900 19.85 36.26 -2.07
N LYS A 901 19.01 36.99 -2.80
CA LYS A 901 18.35 36.44 -4.00
C LYS A 901 19.32 36.40 -5.17
N THR A 902 19.34 35.26 -5.85
CA THR A 902 20.20 35.02 -7.01
C THR A 902 19.37 34.42 -8.14
N VAL A 903 19.59 34.93 -9.35
CA VAL A 903 18.95 34.49 -10.58
C VAL A 903 20.04 34.10 -11.56
N ALA A 904 19.91 32.94 -12.19
CA ALA A 904 20.81 32.47 -13.24
C ALA A 904 20.02 32.24 -14.53
N ARG A 905 20.56 32.67 -15.67
CA ARG A 905 19.98 32.46 -17.00
C ARG A 905 21.01 31.76 -17.87
N THR A 906 20.61 30.66 -18.49
CA THR A 906 21.46 29.95 -19.44
C THR A 906 20.87 30.03 -20.84
N ARG A 907 21.75 30.23 -21.81
CA ARG A 907 21.46 30.08 -23.23
C ARG A 907 22.36 29.01 -23.80
N MET A 908 21.75 27.97 -24.34
CA MET A 908 22.48 26.80 -24.85
C MET A 908 22.23 26.62 -26.33
N THR A 909 23.28 26.24 -27.05
CA THR A 909 23.23 25.83 -28.46
C THR A 909 23.97 24.52 -28.67
N TYR A 910 23.38 23.60 -29.42
CA TYR A 910 23.98 22.28 -29.68
C TYR A 910 24.44 22.17 -31.13
N GLN A 911 25.67 21.70 -31.32
CA GLN A 911 26.23 21.42 -32.63
C GLN A 911 26.85 20.01 -32.67
N LYS A 912 26.40 19.21 -33.63
CA LYS A 912 26.86 17.83 -33.81
C LYS A 912 28.38 17.79 -34.05
N GLY A 913 29.13 17.25 -33.09
CA GLY A 913 30.60 17.15 -33.11
C GLY A 913 31.35 18.17 -32.25
N ALA A 914 30.72 19.30 -31.88
CA ALA A 914 31.30 20.30 -30.98
C ALA A 914 30.68 20.30 -29.57
N GLY A 915 29.58 19.55 -29.37
CA GLY A 915 28.88 19.45 -28.09
C GLY A 915 27.90 20.61 -27.85
N VAL A 916 27.73 20.99 -26.59
CA VAL A 916 26.86 22.09 -26.16
C VAL A 916 27.71 23.33 -25.85
N THR A 917 27.36 24.45 -26.47
CA THR A 917 27.88 25.77 -26.10
C THR A 917 26.85 26.43 -25.18
N MET A 918 27.28 26.83 -23.99
CA MET A 918 26.41 27.42 -22.96
C MET A 918 26.94 28.79 -22.54
N GLU A 919 26.11 29.81 -22.68
CA GLU A 919 26.30 31.13 -22.05
C GLU A 919 25.52 31.13 -20.74
N LEU A 920 26.20 31.27 -19.61
CA LEU A 920 25.61 31.43 -18.28
C LEU A 920 25.76 32.89 -17.85
N ALA A 921 24.63 33.52 -17.53
CA ALA A 921 24.58 34.83 -16.91
C ALA A 921 23.97 34.71 -15.51
N VAL A 922 24.64 35.23 -14.49
CA VAL A 922 24.17 35.22 -13.10
C VAL A 922 24.10 36.65 -12.57
N ARG A 923 23.00 36.95 -11.87
CA ARG A 923 22.78 38.20 -11.14
C ARG A 923 22.35 37.89 -9.72
N SER A 924 22.94 38.58 -8.76
CA SER A 924 22.68 38.39 -7.32
C SER A 924 22.56 39.74 -6.62
N GLU A 925 21.86 39.77 -5.49
CA GLU A 925 21.83 40.95 -4.59
C GLU A 925 23.23 41.29 -4.05
N ASP A 926 24.13 40.30 -4.01
CA ASP A 926 25.55 40.47 -3.70
C ASP A 926 26.40 40.19 -4.95
N PRO A 927 27.08 41.20 -5.54
CA PRO A 927 27.86 41.03 -6.77
C PRO A 927 28.96 39.97 -6.69
N ALA A 928 29.57 39.77 -5.52
CA ALA A 928 30.63 38.77 -5.35
C ALA A 928 30.11 37.34 -5.54
N VAL A 929 28.83 37.10 -5.22
CA VAL A 929 28.17 35.80 -5.40
C VAL A 929 27.98 35.48 -6.89
N SER A 930 27.74 36.48 -7.73
CA SER A 930 27.54 36.26 -9.17
C SER A 930 28.77 35.62 -9.82
N GLU A 931 29.98 36.09 -9.47
CA GLU A 931 31.24 35.53 -9.99
C GLU A 931 31.48 34.10 -9.48
N LEU A 932 31.22 33.85 -8.19
CA LEU A 932 31.41 32.54 -7.56
C LEU A 932 30.46 31.46 -8.11
N VAL A 933 29.21 31.83 -8.40
CA VAL A 933 28.23 30.89 -8.96
C VAL A 933 28.57 30.57 -10.42
N VAL A 934 29.12 31.52 -11.17
CA VAL A 934 29.59 31.29 -12.55
C VAL A 934 30.81 30.36 -12.54
N SER A 935 31.77 30.58 -11.63
CA SER A 935 32.95 29.72 -11.50
C SER A 935 32.64 28.28 -11.07
N ALA A 936 31.43 28.00 -10.56
CA ALA A 936 31.03 26.63 -10.20
C ALA A 936 30.86 25.70 -11.41
N ILE A 937 30.79 26.25 -12.63
CA ILE A 937 30.68 25.48 -13.88
C ILE A 937 32.04 25.32 -14.57
N ALA A 938 32.97 26.24 -14.29
CA ALA A 938 34.33 26.22 -14.84
C ALA A 938 35.12 25.05 -14.27
#